data_AF-A0A1W9LLR4-F1
#
_entry.id   AF-A0A1W9LLR4-F1
#
_cell.length_a   1.000
_cell.length_b   1.000
_cell.length_c   1.000
_cell.angle_alpha   90.00
_cell.angle_beta   90.00
_cell.angle_gamma   90.00
#
_symmetry.space_group_name_H-M   'P 1'
#
loop_
_entity.id
_entity.type
_entity.pdbx_description
1 polymer ?
#
loop_
_entity_poly.entity_id
_entity_poly.type
_entity_poly.pdbx_seq_one_letter_code
_entity_poly.pdbx_strand_id
1 'polypeptide(L)'
;MEAWYKIATPRKEVRQGRSFNPDEFAIHLEQVISKTAPEDYRDPEKFFARTCFTRALREHAGMVLRRLSGETVNTAPVMTLITQFGGGKTHTLAALYHLVMNGAKSAEYSGVADLISEAGIKTVPKARVAAFVGNAWDPQEGRETPWIDVARQLAGEKGVKELGASAKTTPPGTEALARVFRAAGGPVLLLFDEVLNYLNRHRSMSDQFHAFIQNLTVAATGTTHGAAVISLPRSQVEMTDWDMQWQEKITKVVRRVSKDLISNDEAEISEVVRRRLFEDIGSDRVRKTICKTYADWCFERRAQLPPEWTAVDSAATETKAREYLRGRFEVCYPFHPAALSVFQRKWQALSQYQQTRGTLAMLAQWISWAYRTGFNEARREPLITLGSAPLEVPEFRSVVLGQLGESRLVAAIDSDISGAQSHARSLDADTKGALRNIHRRVATTILFESSGGQIDKIAHLPELRFALGEPEVDTTSVDTAAFTLEGKSYFIRRIGSDGFKISHQPTMKKVVSDRRASLDEETETKPTMKAIVQREFDKGATIPIVSFPEDGTSVQDTPKLTLVVLEPDSEWTATGSLRQQIAEWTKQRGKSPRLYPGSLVWCLKKPGRDFREKVELWLAWKRVHKEITEGTLGGDFDRVDRAEIHSKMSDAEEGAKDEVWGGYRFAVIADNKESDGLKTFDLGAGHSSGAETLCGRVITALKSQALLNESVGASYIERNWPPALKDSGAWPLASLRQSFLNGSLTRLLDPDAVLRTKIVEFVLRKDFGLASGKKPDGGYERVWFNETLPSDEISFESGVFLLLQSKAKFLKEETEPIPGGSPEPVPIPEPEPKTPSGSEPEPEPVPGLKTFRIIGNMPPEVWNRFGTKILPKLRSGSELKIGIDFSVSMEAGVAKNFEAELRQILDDLGLPDRIKIE
;
A
#
# COMPACT_ATOMS: atom_id res chain seq x y z
N MET A 1 -4.15 32.60 14.92
CA MET A 1 -4.44 32.48 16.37
C MET A 1 -3.13 32.33 17.14
N GLU A 2 -3.09 32.65 18.44
CA GLU A 2 -1.91 32.39 19.26
C GLU A 2 -1.75 30.89 19.56
N ALA A 3 -0.51 30.43 19.63
CA ALA A 3 -0.19 29.03 19.91
C ALA A 3 -0.36 28.71 21.40
N TRP A 4 -0.76 27.47 21.73
CA TRP A 4 -1.10 27.10 23.11
C TRP A 4 0.05 27.34 24.10
N TYR A 5 1.30 27.10 23.71
CA TYR A 5 2.48 27.22 24.58
C TYR A 5 2.84 28.68 24.95
N LYS A 6 2.25 29.66 24.26
CA LYS A 6 2.37 31.09 24.61
C LYS A 6 1.33 31.53 25.65
N ILE A 7 0.25 30.75 25.79
CA ILE A 7 -0.91 31.09 26.62
C ILE A 7 -0.92 30.23 27.88
N ALA A 8 -0.78 28.91 27.73
CA ALA A 8 -0.79 27.95 28.82
C ALA A 8 0.64 27.64 29.29
N THR A 9 0.85 27.71 30.60
CA THR A 9 2.11 27.43 31.26
C THR A 9 2.03 26.05 31.92
N PRO A 10 2.74 25.03 31.40
CA PRO A 10 2.85 23.75 32.07
C PRO A 10 3.54 23.92 33.43
N ARG A 11 3.25 23.03 34.38
CA ARG A 11 3.91 23.06 35.69
C ARG A 11 5.43 22.94 35.58
N LYS A 12 6.13 23.43 36.59
CA LYS A 12 7.60 23.50 36.62
C LYS A 12 8.23 22.12 36.37
N GLU A 13 7.74 21.09 37.03
CA GLU A 13 8.16 19.69 36.91
C GLU A 13 7.99 19.16 35.47
N VAL A 14 6.85 19.44 34.84
CA VAL A 14 6.55 19.08 33.44
C VAL A 14 7.50 19.82 32.49
N ARG A 15 7.68 21.14 32.66
CA ARG A 15 8.60 21.95 31.83
C ARG A 15 10.06 21.46 31.95
N GLN A 16 10.49 21.17 33.17
CA GLN A 16 11.84 20.70 33.47
C GLN A 16 12.06 19.25 33.03
N GLY A 17 10.98 18.50 32.75
CA GLY A 17 11.04 17.07 32.45
C GLY A 17 11.66 16.26 33.59
N ARG A 18 11.48 16.72 34.83
CA ARG A 18 11.99 16.04 36.02
C ARG A 18 11.05 14.89 36.34
N SER A 19 11.40 13.70 35.87
CA SER A 19 10.73 12.42 36.09
C SER A 19 9.27 12.37 35.61
N PHE A 20 9.00 11.46 34.66
CA PHE A 20 7.63 11.14 34.23
C PHE A 20 7.18 9.81 34.86
N ASN A 21 7.70 9.46 36.04
CA ASN A 21 7.35 8.19 36.68
C ASN A 21 5.86 8.20 37.08
N PRO A 22 5.05 7.24 36.59
CA PRO A 22 3.65 7.08 37.01
C PRO A 22 3.45 7.03 38.54
N ASP A 23 4.45 6.54 39.29
CA ASP A 23 4.40 6.43 40.76
C ASP A 23 4.40 7.79 41.46
N GLU A 24 4.96 8.84 40.87
CA GLU A 24 4.90 10.20 41.45
C GLU A 24 3.47 10.77 41.41
N PHE A 25 2.62 10.23 40.54
CA PHE A 25 1.19 10.53 40.49
C PHE A 25 0.36 9.62 41.42
N ALA A 26 0.99 8.67 42.11
CA ALA A 26 0.32 7.83 43.10
C ALA A 26 0.15 8.57 44.41
N ILE A 27 -1.04 8.42 45.00
CA ILE A 27 -1.31 8.83 46.37
C ILE A 27 -1.38 7.59 47.24
N HIS A 28 -0.74 7.67 48.41
CA HIS A 28 -0.63 6.63 49.41
C HIS A 28 -1.28 7.13 50.70
N LEU A 29 -2.44 6.57 51.08
CA LEU A 29 -3.20 7.07 52.24
C LEU A 29 -2.38 6.99 53.53
N GLU A 30 -1.59 5.93 53.70
CA GLU A 30 -0.69 5.74 54.83
C GLU A 30 0.37 6.84 54.93
N GLN A 31 0.88 7.32 53.79
CA GLN A 31 1.87 8.40 53.74
C GLN A 31 1.23 9.76 54.04
N VAL A 32 -0.02 9.97 53.60
CA VAL A 32 -0.80 11.18 53.91
C VAL A 32 -1.05 11.26 55.42
N ILE A 33 -1.50 10.16 56.01
CA ILE A 33 -1.82 10.09 57.46
C ILE A 33 -0.56 10.23 58.31
N SER A 34 0.54 9.57 57.92
CA SER A 34 1.84 9.66 58.62
C SER A 34 2.62 10.94 58.35
N LYS A 35 2.09 11.85 57.51
CA LYS A 35 2.74 13.12 57.11
C LYS A 35 4.08 12.94 56.37
N THR A 36 4.31 11.79 55.76
CA THR A 36 5.49 11.45 54.96
C THR A 36 5.27 11.61 53.45
N ALA A 37 4.02 11.79 53.02
CA ALA A 37 3.71 12.05 51.61
C ALA A 37 4.31 13.38 51.11
N PRO A 38 4.53 13.52 49.77
CA PRO A 38 4.87 14.79 49.15
C PRO A 38 3.92 15.92 49.59
N GLU A 39 4.42 17.16 49.64
CA GLU A 39 3.65 18.31 50.13
C GLU A 39 2.31 18.48 49.41
N ASP A 40 2.27 18.13 48.13
CA ASP A 40 1.07 18.24 47.28
C ASP A 40 -0.07 17.31 47.69
N TYR A 41 0.23 16.25 48.43
CA TYR A 41 -0.74 15.29 48.98
C TYR A 41 -0.95 15.45 50.48
N ARG A 42 0.08 15.90 51.20
CA ARG A 42 0.06 16.09 52.66
C ARG A 42 -0.62 17.39 53.09
N ASP A 43 -0.40 18.48 52.36
CA ASP A 43 -0.97 19.78 52.67
C ASP A 43 -2.41 19.90 52.09
N PRO A 44 -3.44 20.13 52.92
CA PRO A 44 -4.82 20.20 52.46
C PRO A 44 -5.08 21.28 51.40
N GLU A 45 -4.46 22.45 51.53
CA GLU A 45 -4.67 23.57 50.61
C GLU A 45 -4.10 23.23 49.23
N LYS A 46 -2.86 22.72 49.19
CA LYS A 46 -2.24 22.24 47.94
C LYS A 46 -2.99 21.05 47.34
N PHE A 47 -3.47 20.13 48.18
CA PHE A 47 -4.23 18.96 47.75
C PHE A 47 -5.55 19.35 47.07
N PHE A 48 -6.35 20.23 47.69
CA PHE A 48 -7.63 20.66 47.11
C PHE A 48 -7.48 21.60 45.92
N ALA A 49 -6.43 22.43 45.87
CA ALA A 49 -6.10 23.21 44.67
C ALA A 49 -5.88 22.32 43.43
N ARG A 50 -5.35 21.11 43.64
CA ARG A 50 -5.09 20.10 42.59
C ARG A 50 -6.20 19.08 42.42
N THR A 51 -7.22 19.09 43.29
CA THR A 51 -8.31 18.13 43.26
C THR A 51 -9.39 18.60 42.29
N CYS A 52 -9.69 17.75 41.31
CA CYS A 52 -10.90 17.89 40.52
C CYS A 52 -12.07 17.32 41.32
N PHE A 53 -13.05 18.15 41.66
CA PHE A 53 -14.29 17.69 42.29
C PHE A 53 -15.17 17.03 41.23
N THR A 54 -14.85 15.79 40.89
CA THR A 54 -15.65 14.98 39.96
C THR A 54 -17.04 14.74 40.53
N ARG A 55 -18.02 14.40 39.69
CA ARG A 55 -19.37 14.07 40.16
C ARG A 55 -19.32 12.92 41.16
N ALA A 56 -18.54 11.89 40.87
CA ALA A 56 -18.32 10.76 41.78
C ALA A 56 -17.72 11.22 43.13
N LEU A 57 -16.69 12.08 43.13
CA LEU A 57 -16.10 12.58 44.37
C LEU A 57 -17.12 13.41 45.16
N ARG A 58 -17.88 14.30 44.50
CA ARG A 58 -18.91 15.12 45.17
C ARG A 58 -20.01 14.26 45.78
N GLU A 59 -20.51 13.28 45.04
CA GLU A 59 -21.55 12.36 45.54
C GLU A 59 -21.04 11.48 46.69
N HIS A 60 -19.87 10.86 46.55
CA HIS A 60 -19.28 10.02 47.59
C HIS A 60 -18.92 10.81 48.85
N ALA A 61 -18.21 11.93 48.69
CA ALA A 61 -17.85 12.78 49.82
C ALA A 61 -19.11 13.37 50.48
N GLY A 62 -20.05 13.89 49.70
CA GLY A 62 -21.32 14.43 50.21
C GLY A 62 -22.14 13.40 50.99
N MET A 63 -22.21 12.14 50.54
CA MET A 63 -22.88 11.07 51.29
C MET A 63 -22.19 10.80 52.64
N VAL A 64 -20.86 10.69 52.66
CA VAL A 64 -20.09 10.47 53.90
C VAL A 64 -20.26 11.64 54.86
N LEU A 65 -20.13 12.88 54.37
CA LEU A 65 -20.24 14.08 55.20
C LEU A 65 -21.65 14.25 55.79
N ARG A 66 -22.71 13.97 55.02
CA ARG A 66 -24.10 13.94 55.52
C ARG A 66 -24.26 12.91 56.62
N ARG A 67 -23.75 11.68 56.41
CA ARG A 67 -23.81 10.62 57.42
C ARG A 67 -23.07 11.00 58.70
N LEU A 68 -21.88 11.60 58.59
CA LEU A 68 -21.12 12.09 59.74
C LEU A 68 -21.82 13.25 60.47
N SER A 69 -22.69 13.99 59.78
CA SER A 69 -23.52 15.06 60.33
C SER A 69 -24.84 14.56 60.96
N GLY A 70 -25.08 13.24 60.97
CA GLY A 70 -26.29 12.64 61.52
C GLY A 70 -27.44 12.47 60.52
N GLU A 71 -27.24 12.83 59.24
CA GLU A 71 -28.28 12.70 58.21
C GLU A 71 -28.33 11.28 57.64
N THR A 72 -29.46 10.60 57.84
CA THR A 72 -29.66 9.20 57.43
C THR A 72 -30.51 9.01 56.17
N VAL A 73 -31.09 10.08 55.64
CA VAL A 73 -31.95 10.03 54.44
C VAL A 73 -31.09 9.98 53.18
N ASN A 74 -31.31 8.98 52.32
CA ASN A 74 -30.54 8.78 51.08
C ASN A 74 -29.00 8.71 51.30
N THR A 75 -28.54 8.26 52.47
CA THR A 75 -27.13 8.02 52.79
C THR A 75 -26.88 6.55 53.12
N ALA A 76 -25.69 6.05 52.77
CA ALA A 76 -25.25 4.70 53.10
C ALA A 76 -24.22 4.74 54.25
N PRO A 77 -24.38 3.94 55.31
CA PRO A 77 -23.42 3.88 56.42
C PRO A 77 -22.11 3.20 56.02
N VAL A 78 -22.15 2.32 55.01
CA VAL A 78 -20.96 1.69 54.42
C VAL A 78 -21.02 1.85 52.91
N MET A 79 -19.91 2.26 52.32
CA MET A 79 -19.79 2.58 50.91
C MET A 79 -18.61 1.84 50.30
N THR A 80 -18.82 1.29 49.11
CA THR A 80 -17.71 0.74 48.31
C THR A 80 -17.26 1.77 47.28
N LEU A 81 -15.96 2.04 47.21
CA LEU A 81 -15.37 2.75 46.09
C LEU A 81 -14.90 1.75 45.05
N ILE A 82 -15.66 1.65 43.96
CA ILE A 82 -15.30 0.87 42.78
C ILE A 82 -15.08 1.89 41.65
N THR A 83 -13.84 2.32 41.44
CA THR A 83 -13.52 3.28 40.36
C THR A 83 -13.07 2.51 39.11
N GLN A 84 -13.56 2.94 37.93
CA GLN A 84 -13.04 2.46 36.64
C GLN A 84 -11.63 3.00 36.39
N PHE A 85 -11.44 4.29 36.64
CA PHE A 85 -10.17 4.98 36.49
C PHE A 85 -9.25 4.65 37.67
N GLY A 86 -8.10 4.03 37.37
CA GLY A 86 -7.07 3.58 38.32
C GLY A 86 -6.33 4.69 39.07
N GLY A 87 -7.05 5.61 39.71
CA GLY A 87 -6.46 6.71 40.48
C GLY A 87 -7.39 7.45 41.45
N GLY A 88 -8.67 7.08 41.54
CA GLY A 88 -9.66 7.84 42.32
C GLY A 88 -9.94 7.34 43.75
N LYS A 89 -9.67 6.06 44.07
CA LYS A 89 -10.07 5.46 45.35
C LYS A 89 -9.30 6.05 46.52
N THR A 90 -7.99 5.87 46.52
CA THR A 90 -7.10 6.44 47.55
C THR A 90 -7.17 7.97 47.59
N HIS A 91 -7.36 8.64 46.43
CA HIS A 91 -7.58 10.09 46.38
C HIS A 91 -8.88 10.50 47.09
N THR A 92 -9.98 9.77 46.90
CA THR A 92 -11.25 10.02 47.60
C THR A 92 -11.11 9.78 49.10
N LEU A 93 -10.43 8.70 49.51
CA LEU A 93 -10.15 8.43 50.93
C LEU A 93 -9.29 9.55 51.55
N ALA A 94 -8.26 10.02 50.85
CA ALA A 94 -7.42 11.13 51.30
C ALA A 94 -8.19 12.47 51.35
N ALA A 95 -9.08 12.73 50.40
CA ALA A 95 -9.95 13.89 50.42
C ALA A 95 -10.88 13.88 51.64
N LEU A 96 -11.52 12.73 51.92
CA LEU A 96 -12.34 12.54 53.12
C LEU A 96 -11.55 12.73 54.41
N TYR A 97 -10.33 12.17 54.46
CA TYR A 97 -9.42 12.38 55.58
C TYR A 97 -9.13 13.86 55.80
N HIS A 98 -8.70 14.58 54.77
CA HIS A 98 -8.39 16.02 54.87
C HIS A 98 -9.60 16.85 55.27
N LEU A 99 -10.77 16.60 54.67
CA LEU A 99 -12.03 17.30 54.98
C LEU A 99 -12.36 17.17 56.47
N VAL A 100 -12.40 15.94 56.98
CA VAL A 100 -12.86 15.64 58.34
C VAL A 100 -11.85 16.03 59.41
N MET A 101 -10.54 15.89 59.11
CA MET A 101 -9.48 16.30 60.04
C MET A 101 -9.40 17.83 60.21
N ASN A 102 -9.76 18.59 59.18
CA ASN A 102 -9.78 20.06 59.22
C ASN A 102 -11.15 20.63 59.64
N GLY A 103 -12.24 19.87 59.50
CA GLY A 103 -13.59 20.27 59.89
C GLY A 103 -14.03 21.57 59.22
N ALA A 104 -14.55 22.52 59.99
CA ALA A 104 -15.04 23.80 59.48
C ALA A 104 -14.01 24.60 58.64
N LYS A 105 -12.70 24.48 58.95
CA LYS A 105 -11.64 25.15 58.18
C LYS A 105 -11.60 24.68 56.72
N SER A 106 -12.09 23.48 56.43
CA SER A 106 -12.11 22.93 55.08
C SER A 106 -12.87 23.79 54.07
N ALA A 107 -13.81 24.62 54.52
CA ALA A 107 -14.56 25.54 53.66
C ALA A 107 -13.68 26.59 52.94
N GLU A 108 -12.49 26.89 53.47
CA GLU A 108 -11.51 27.81 52.86
C GLU A 108 -10.79 27.19 51.66
N TYR A 109 -10.78 25.86 51.54
CA TYR A 109 -10.07 25.17 50.47
C TYR A 109 -10.86 25.19 49.17
N SER A 110 -10.15 25.38 48.06
CA SER A 110 -10.71 25.48 46.71
C SER A 110 -11.71 24.35 46.41
N GLY A 111 -12.95 24.71 46.04
CA GLY A 111 -14.02 23.78 45.64
C GLY A 111 -14.77 23.08 46.77
N VAL A 112 -14.32 23.22 48.03
CA VAL A 112 -15.01 22.60 49.18
C VAL A 112 -16.30 23.33 49.54
N ALA A 113 -16.36 24.66 49.37
CA ALA A 113 -17.59 25.43 49.60
C ALA A 113 -18.75 24.96 48.72
N ASP A 114 -18.48 24.68 47.44
CA ASP A 114 -19.47 24.13 46.51
C ASP A 114 -19.90 22.73 46.94
N LEU A 115 -18.95 21.87 47.36
CA LEU A 115 -19.26 20.54 47.90
C LEU A 115 -20.17 20.61 49.13
N ILE A 116 -19.93 21.54 50.05
CA ILE A 116 -20.76 21.75 51.25
C ILE A 116 -22.19 22.13 50.83
N SER A 117 -22.31 23.08 49.90
CA SER A 117 -23.59 23.55 49.38
C SER A 117 -24.36 22.43 48.67
N GLU A 118 -23.71 21.69 47.77
CA GLU A 118 -24.32 20.55 47.04
C GLU A 118 -24.70 19.40 47.97
N ALA A 119 -23.89 19.13 49.00
CA ALA A 119 -24.19 18.10 50.00
C ALA A 119 -25.33 18.50 50.95
N GLY A 120 -25.76 19.77 50.95
CA GLY A 120 -26.84 20.27 51.81
C GLY A 120 -26.47 20.37 53.30
N ILE A 121 -25.18 20.33 53.64
CA ILE A 121 -24.69 20.39 55.02
C ILE A 121 -24.26 21.82 55.39
N LYS A 122 -24.29 22.16 56.68
CA LYS A 122 -23.89 23.51 57.14
C LYS A 122 -22.37 23.69 57.24
N THR A 123 -21.67 22.65 57.63
CA THR A 123 -20.22 22.64 57.82
C THR A 123 -19.71 21.22 57.67
N VAL A 124 -18.44 21.06 57.33
CA VAL A 124 -17.77 19.76 57.37
C VAL A 124 -17.63 19.30 58.83
N PRO A 125 -18.17 18.12 59.21
CA PRO A 125 -18.07 17.61 60.58
C PRO A 125 -16.64 17.16 60.90
N LYS A 126 -16.21 17.40 62.16
CA LYS A 126 -15.02 16.75 62.71
C LYS A 126 -15.38 15.34 63.16
N ALA A 127 -14.57 14.35 62.80
CA ALA A 127 -14.78 12.95 63.18
C ALA A 127 -13.47 12.31 63.64
N ARG A 128 -13.59 11.20 64.38
CA ARG A 128 -12.49 10.28 64.64
C ARG A 128 -12.31 9.39 63.42
N VAL A 129 -11.08 9.34 62.91
CA VAL A 129 -10.75 8.58 61.71
C VAL A 129 -9.90 7.37 62.08
N ALA A 130 -10.28 6.19 61.60
CA ALA A 130 -9.38 5.04 61.55
C ALA A 130 -9.19 4.60 60.10
N ALA A 131 -7.94 4.41 59.70
CA ALA A 131 -7.55 4.00 58.38
C ALA A 131 -6.83 2.65 58.42
N PHE A 132 -7.24 1.75 57.53
CA PHE A 132 -6.62 0.46 57.32
C PHE A 132 -6.16 0.39 55.87
N VAL A 133 -4.84 0.29 55.64
CA VAL A 133 -4.26 0.25 54.30
C VAL A 133 -3.64 -1.13 54.06
N GLY A 134 -4.30 -1.96 53.26
CA GLY A 134 -3.94 -3.37 53.12
C GLY A 134 -2.53 -3.63 52.58
N ASN A 135 -1.98 -2.72 51.77
CA ASN A 135 -0.61 -2.81 51.25
C ASN A 135 0.47 -2.54 52.31
N ALA A 136 0.18 -1.70 53.30
CA ALA A 136 1.14 -1.23 54.29
C ALA A 136 0.94 -1.86 55.67
N TRP A 137 -0.15 -2.61 55.86
CA TRP A 137 -0.51 -3.19 57.14
C TRP A 137 0.15 -4.55 57.36
N ASP A 138 0.83 -4.68 58.50
CA ASP A 138 1.36 -5.96 59.00
C ASP A 138 1.09 -6.07 60.51
N PRO A 139 0.78 -7.28 61.01
CA PRO A 139 0.59 -7.53 62.44
C PRO A 139 1.83 -7.12 63.23
N GLN A 140 1.63 -6.30 64.27
CA GLN A 140 2.68 -5.92 65.22
C GLN A 140 2.08 -5.80 66.62
N GLU A 141 2.94 -5.71 67.65
CA GLU A 141 2.49 -5.51 69.02
C GLU A 141 1.60 -4.25 69.14
N GLY A 142 0.43 -4.39 69.74
CA GLY A 142 -0.58 -3.33 69.82
C GLY A 142 -1.46 -3.17 68.57
N ARG A 143 -1.17 -3.87 67.48
CA ARG A 143 -1.96 -3.92 66.24
C ARG A 143 -1.99 -5.35 65.67
N GLU A 144 -2.17 -6.35 66.53
CA GLU A 144 -2.07 -7.76 66.18
C GLU A 144 -3.13 -8.19 65.15
N THR A 145 -4.29 -7.54 65.16
CA THR A 145 -5.38 -7.80 64.23
C THR A 145 -5.94 -6.48 63.68
N PRO A 146 -6.54 -6.48 62.47
CA PRO A 146 -7.08 -5.27 61.86
C PRO A 146 -8.10 -4.54 62.73
N TRP A 147 -8.91 -5.26 63.49
CA TRP A 147 -9.91 -4.66 64.37
C TRP A 147 -9.32 -4.06 65.65
N ILE A 148 -8.23 -4.63 66.19
CA ILE A 148 -7.48 -4.01 67.30
C ILE A 148 -6.89 -2.67 66.86
N ASP A 149 -6.27 -2.65 65.67
CA ASP A 149 -5.69 -1.44 65.10
C ASP A 149 -6.76 -0.36 64.90
N VAL A 150 -7.88 -0.70 64.25
CA VAL A 150 -9.01 0.23 64.06
C VAL A 150 -9.53 0.77 65.40
N ALA A 151 -9.75 -0.08 66.40
CA ALA A 151 -10.26 0.36 67.69
C ALA A 151 -9.28 1.29 68.43
N ARG A 152 -7.98 1.02 68.31
CA ARG A 152 -6.90 1.85 68.85
C ARG A 152 -6.85 3.22 68.16
N GLN A 153 -6.97 3.27 66.84
CA GLN A 153 -6.99 4.53 66.09
C GLN A 153 -8.21 5.40 66.48
N LEU A 154 -9.38 4.79 66.72
CA LEU A 154 -10.59 5.53 67.09
C LEU A 154 -10.61 6.05 68.54
N ALA A 155 -10.19 5.22 69.50
CA ALA A 155 -10.40 5.49 70.93
C ALA A 155 -9.20 5.10 71.83
N GLY A 156 -8.03 4.82 71.25
CA GLY A 156 -6.84 4.38 71.99
C GLY A 156 -7.07 3.07 72.74
N GLU A 157 -6.45 2.95 73.92
CA GLU A 157 -6.59 1.76 74.78
C GLU A 157 -8.03 1.51 75.23
N LYS A 158 -8.87 2.55 75.33
CA LYS A 158 -10.29 2.37 75.65
C LYS A 158 -11.00 1.57 74.57
N GLY A 159 -10.75 1.89 73.30
CA GLY A 159 -11.31 1.14 72.17
C GLY A 159 -10.87 -0.31 72.15
N VAL A 160 -9.58 -0.57 72.41
CA VAL A 160 -9.06 -1.95 72.46
C VAL A 160 -9.72 -2.76 73.57
N LYS A 161 -9.96 -2.17 74.74
CA LYS A 161 -10.67 -2.84 75.84
C LYS A 161 -12.11 -3.23 75.48
N GLU A 162 -12.82 -2.40 74.71
CA GLU A 162 -14.22 -2.66 74.31
C GLU A 162 -14.38 -3.89 73.41
N LEU A 163 -13.32 -4.27 72.68
CA LEU A 163 -13.31 -5.46 71.82
C LEU A 163 -13.32 -6.78 72.62
N GLY A 164 -12.86 -6.77 73.87
CA GLY A 164 -12.77 -7.94 74.74
C GLY A 164 -11.44 -8.72 74.62
N ALA A 165 -11.22 -9.64 75.55
CA ALA A 165 -9.94 -10.36 75.71
C ALA A 165 -9.59 -11.31 74.55
N SER A 166 -10.60 -11.83 73.84
CA SER A 166 -10.42 -12.72 72.68
C SER A 166 -10.09 -12.00 71.38
N ALA A 167 -9.99 -10.67 71.39
CA ALA A 167 -9.75 -9.86 70.18
C ALA A 167 -8.41 -10.17 69.49
N LYS A 168 -7.45 -10.81 70.15
CA LYS A 168 -6.18 -11.22 69.51
C LYS A 168 -6.35 -12.36 68.50
N THR A 169 -7.42 -13.15 68.60
CA THR A 169 -7.61 -14.36 67.79
C THR A 169 -8.98 -14.43 67.13
N THR A 170 -9.97 -13.71 67.64
CA THR A 170 -11.37 -13.79 67.19
C THR A 170 -11.87 -12.42 66.74
N PRO A 171 -12.48 -12.29 65.54
CA PRO A 171 -13.06 -11.03 65.10
C PRO A 171 -14.22 -10.60 66.02
N PRO A 172 -14.35 -9.30 66.33
CA PRO A 172 -15.36 -8.81 67.25
C PRO A 172 -16.75 -8.93 66.65
N GLY A 173 -17.75 -9.20 67.50
CA GLY A 173 -19.16 -9.12 67.13
C GLY A 173 -19.65 -7.67 66.99
N THR A 174 -20.84 -7.52 66.41
CA THR A 174 -21.49 -6.22 66.17
C THR A 174 -21.60 -5.35 67.42
N GLU A 175 -21.93 -5.93 68.58
CA GLU A 175 -22.11 -5.19 69.83
C GLU A 175 -20.78 -4.60 70.36
N ALA A 176 -19.68 -5.37 70.25
CA ALA A 176 -18.36 -4.90 70.64
C ALA A 176 -17.91 -3.72 69.77
N LEU A 177 -18.13 -3.80 68.45
CA LEU A 177 -17.86 -2.70 67.53
C LEU A 177 -18.71 -1.46 67.84
N ALA A 178 -19.99 -1.63 68.20
CA ALA A 178 -20.84 -0.53 68.63
C ALA A 178 -20.34 0.13 69.93
N ARG A 179 -19.76 -0.63 70.87
CA ARG A 179 -19.10 -0.06 72.05
C ARG A 179 -17.84 0.72 71.68
N VAL A 180 -17.01 0.21 70.76
CA VAL A 180 -15.84 0.93 70.22
C VAL A 180 -16.26 2.27 69.59
N PHE A 181 -17.31 2.29 68.76
CA PHE A 181 -17.80 3.53 68.15
C PHE A 181 -18.29 4.54 69.19
N ARG A 182 -18.96 4.09 70.25
CA ARG A 182 -19.34 4.97 71.38
C ARG A 182 -18.13 5.49 72.14
N ALA A 183 -17.10 4.66 72.34
CA ALA A 183 -15.87 5.04 73.02
C ALA A 183 -15.06 6.11 72.27
N ALA A 184 -15.26 6.25 70.95
CA ALA A 184 -14.64 7.31 70.14
C ALA A 184 -15.09 8.73 70.53
N GLY A 185 -16.28 8.86 71.14
CA GLY A 185 -16.79 10.12 71.70
C GLY A 185 -17.19 11.18 70.67
N GLY A 186 -17.52 10.78 69.43
CA GLY A 186 -17.94 11.68 68.35
C GLY A 186 -18.22 10.91 67.05
N PRO A 187 -18.47 11.61 65.93
CA PRO A 187 -18.63 10.96 64.64
C PRO A 187 -17.44 10.07 64.28
N VAL A 188 -17.68 8.96 63.59
CA VAL A 188 -16.64 7.96 63.25
C VAL A 188 -16.56 7.80 61.74
N LEU A 189 -15.36 7.95 61.19
CA LEU A 189 -15.03 7.66 59.80
C LEU A 189 -14.04 6.49 59.74
N LEU A 190 -14.38 5.46 58.99
CA LEU A 190 -13.51 4.33 58.73
C LEU A 190 -13.09 4.33 57.26
N LEU A 191 -11.80 4.26 57.00
CA LEU A 191 -11.22 4.25 55.65
C LEU A 191 -10.46 2.94 55.44
N PHE A 192 -10.93 2.10 54.53
CA PHE A 192 -10.27 0.85 54.16
C PHE A 192 -9.71 0.97 52.74
N ASP A 193 -8.39 1.06 52.63
CA ASP A 193 -7.68 1.11 51.36
C ASP A 193 -7.07 -0.26 51.01
N GLU A 194 -7.10 -0.64 49.74
CA GLU A 194 -6.46 -1.84 49.18
C GLU A 194 -6.75 -3.14 49.95
N VAL A 195 -8.02 -3.38 50.30
CA VAL A 195 -8.46 -4.52 51.13
C VAL A 195 -8.11 -5.88 50.51
N LEU A 196 -8.20 -6.02 49.19
CA LEU A 196 -7.85 -7.28 48.54
C LEU A 196 -6.37 -7.61 48.66
N ASN A 197 -5.49 -6.61 48.61
CA ASN A 197 -4.06 -6.84 48.74
C ASN A 197 -3.71 -7.39 50.13
N TYR A 198 -4.42 -6.93 51.17
CA TYR A 198 -4.33 -7.53 52.50
C TYR A 198 -4.75 -9.02 52.49
N LEU A 199 -5.91 -9.34 51.91
CA LEU A 199 -6.42 -10.72 51.82
C LEU A 199 -5.49 -11.65 51.03
N ASN A 200 -4.75 -11.10 50.06
CA ASN A 200 -3.77 -11.86 49.30
C ASN A 200 -2.45 -12.05 50.07
N ARG A 201 -1.96 -11.03 50.77
CA ARG A 201 -0.74 -11.09 51.60
C ARG A 201 -0.91 -11.95 52.85
N HIS A 202 -2.07 -11.88 53.51
CA HIS A 202 -2.35 -12.49 54.81
C HIS A 202 -3.47 -13.53 54.71
N ARG A 203 -3.31 -14.52 53.80
CA ARG A 203 -4.37 -15.51 53.46
C ARG A 203 -4.93 -16.30 54.65
N SER A 204 -4.12 -16.55 55.68
CA SER A 204 -4.54 -17.25 56.90
C SER A 204 -5.56 -16.46 57.73
N MET A 205 -5.62 -15.14 57.56
CA MET A 205 -6.53 -14.25 58.26
C MET A 205 -7.76 -13.87 57.43
N SER A 206 -7.89 -14.37 56.20
CA SER A 206 -8.91 -13.93 55.25
C SER A 206 -10.34 -14.18 55.74
N ASP A 207 -10.64 -15.36 56.29
CA ASP A 207 -11.98 -15.67 56.83
C ASP A 207 -12.31 -14.81 58.06
N GLN A 208 -11.35 -14.62 58.96
CA GLN A 208 -11.53 -13.77 60.16
C GLN A 208 -11.75 -12.31 59.76
N PHE A 209 -10.99 -11.82 58.78
CA PHE A 209 -11.13 -10.46 58.28
C PHE A 209 -12.46 -10.25 57.56
N HIS A 210 -12.90 -11.23 56.76
CA HIS A 210 -14.22 -11.18 56.12
C HIS A 210 -15.35 -11.15 57.16
N ALA A 211 -15.27 -11.98 58.21
CA ALA A 211 -16.21 -11.92 59.33
C ALA A 211 -16.18 -10.57 60.06
N PHE A 212 -15.00 -9.97 60.23
CA PHE A 212 -14.85 -8.61 60.76
C PHE A 212 -15.54 -7.57 59.86
N ILE A 213 -15.30 -7.55 58.54
CA ILE A 213 -15.96 -6.63 57.61
C ILE A 213 -17.48 -6.81 57.63
N GLN A 214 -17.96 -8.05 57.73
CA GLN A 214 -19.39 -8.35 57.88
C GLN A 214 -19.96 -7.74 59.17
N ASN A 215 -19.34 -8.01 60.32
CA ASN A 215 -19.79 -7.47 61.61
C ASN A 215 -19.70 -5.95 61.67
N LEU A 216 -18.65 -5.38 61.06
CA LEU A 216 -18.45 -3.94 60.93
C LEU A 216 -19.55 -3.28 60.12
N THR A 217 -19.94 -3.89 59.01
CA THR A 217 -21.00 -3.38 58.13
C THR A 217 -22.34 -3.32 58.86
N VAL A 218 -22.67 -4.37 59.63
CA VAL A 218 -23.87 -4.40 60.46
C VAL A 218 -23.78 -3.36 61.59
N ALA A 219 -22.63 -3.23 62.25
CA ALA A 219 -22.45 -2.29 63.36
C ALA A 219 -22.56 -0.83 62.89
N ALA A 220 -21.96 -0.50 61.75
CA ALA A 220 -22.03 0.84 61.16
C ALA A 220 -23.48 1.23 60.80
N THR A 221 -24.29 0.27 60.36
CA THR A 221 -25.72 0.49 60.06
C THR A 221 -26.50 0.92 61.30
N GLY A 222 -26.14 0.43 62.48
CA GLY A 222 -26.73 0.83 63.76
C GLY A 222 -26.30 2.21 64.27
N THR A 223 -25.39 2.92 63.59
CA THR A 223 -24.89 4.24 64.00
C THR A 223 -25.44 5.36 63.11
N THR A 224 -25.85 6.48 63.72
CA THR A 224 -26.35 7.66 62.99
C THR A 224 -25.24 8.62 62.56
N HIS A 225 -24.09 8.62 63.26
CA HIS A 225 -22.94 9.51 63.02
C HIS A 225 -21.69 8.71 62.63
N GLY A 226 -21.85 7.67 61.81
CA GLY A 226 -20.77 6.76 61.42
C GLY A 226 -20.80 6.45 59.93
N ALA A 227 -19.64 6.48 59.29
CA ALA A 227 -19.46 6.12 57.89
C ALA A 227 -18.22 5.26 57.70
N ALA A 228 -18.31 4.23 56.86
CA ALA A 228 -17.18 3.41 56.44
C ALA A 228 -17.05 3.41 54.92
N VAL A 229 -15.83 3.58 54.41
CA VAL A 229 -15.53 3.60 52.98
C VAL A 229 -14.49 2.53 52.70
N ILE A 230 -14.84 1.59 51.81
CA ILE A 230 -14.02 0.44 51.47
C ILE A 230 -13.65 0.51 49.99
N SER A 231 -12.37 0.56 49.69
CA SER A 231 -11.87 0.49 48.32
C SER A 231 -11.73 -0.95 47.85
N LEU A 232 -12.21 -1.23 46.64
CA LEU A 232 -11.99 -2.51 45.95
C LEU A 232 -11.54 -2.24 44.51
N PRO A 233 -10.57 -3.00 43.97
CA PRO A 233 -10.24 -2.93 42.54
C PRO A 233 -11.40 -3.48 41.70
N ARG A 234 -11.49 -3.09 40.42
CA ARG A 234 -12.44 -3.66 39.45
C ARG A 234 -11.76 -4.49 38.36
N SER A 235 -10.47 -4.25 38.08
CA SER A 235 -9.77 -4.83 36.94
C SER A 235 -9.54 -6.33 37.13
N GLN A 236 -10.14 -7.15 36.28
CA GLN A 236 -9.95 -8.61 36.26
C GLN A 236 -8.57 -9.03 35.71
N VAL A 237 -7.86 -8.13 35.02
CA VAL A 237 -6.71 -8.48 34.18
C VAL A 237 -5.47 -8.87 35.01
N GLU A 238 -5.35 -8.39 36.24
CA GLU A 238 -4.24 -8.70 37.15
C GLU A 238 -4.66 -9.55 38.36
N MET A 239 -5.94 -9.96 38.43
CA MET A 239 -6.50 -10.67 39.57
C MET A 239 -6.41 -12.17 39.38
N THR A 240 -5.86 -12.87 40.37
CA THR A 240 -5.91 -14.34 40.40
C THR A 240 -7.34 -14.82 40.68
N ASP A 241 -7.64 -16.10 40.39
CA ASP A 241 -8.93 -16.70 40.74
C ASP A 241 -9.26 -16.52 42.23
N TRP A 242 -8.25 -16.54 43.09
CA TRP A 242 -8.37 -16.25 44.52
C TRP A 242 -8.87 -14.82 44.78
N ASP A 243 -8.25 -13.83 44.11
CA ASP A 243 -8.61 -12.43 44.27
C ASP A 243 -10.05 -12.19 43.78
N MET A 244 -10.46 -12.82 42.68
CA MET A 244 -11.83 -12.75 42.17
C MET A 244 -12.84 -13.33 43.17
N GLN A 245 -12.58 -14.51 43.73
CA GLN A 245 -13.45 -15.13 44.74
C GLN A 245 -13.61 -14.26 45.98
N TRP A 246 -12.52 -13.69 46.49
CA TRP A 246 -12.56 -12.84 47.68
C TRP A 246 -13.17 -11.48 47.44
N GLN A 247 -12.93 -10.88 46.27
CA GLN A 247 -13.64 -9.69 45.83
C GLN A 247 -15.14 -9.92 45.80
N GLU A 248 -15.60 -11.05 45.25
CA GLU A 248 -17.02 -11.37 45.19
C GLU A 248 -17.61 -11.53 46.60
N LYS A 249 -16.91 -12.22 47.52
CA LYS A 249 -17.31 -12.36 48.92
C LYS A 249 -17.47 -11.00 49.62
N ILE A 250 -16.44 -10.14 49.56
CA ILE A 250 -16.48 -8.80 50.19
C ILE A 250 -17.56 -7.94 49.52
N THR A 251 -17.65 -7.96 48.19
CA THR A 251 -18.66 -7.20 47.45
C THR A 251 -20.07 -7.61 47.84
N LYS A 252 -20.35 -8.91 48.04
CA LYS A 252 -21.66 -9.40 48.52
C LYS A 252 -22.03 -8.87 49.91
N VAL A 253 -21.05 -8.74 50.81
CA VAL A 253 -21.26 -8.19 52.16
C VAL A 253 -21.56 -6.69 52.08
N VAL A 254 -20.79 -5.93 51.29
CA VAL A 254 -20.90 -4.47 51.25
C VAL A 254 -22.05 -3.98 50.36
N ARG A 255 -22.34 -4.65 49.22
CA ARG A 255 -23.44 -4.27 48.30
C ARG A 255 -24.82 -4.32 48.93
N ARG A 256 -25.03 -5.13 49.98
CA ARG A 256 -26.30 -5.12 50.74
C ARG A 256 -26.63 -3.76 51.34
N VAL A 257 -25.65 -2.86 51.44
CA VAL A 257 -25.73 -1.58 52.17
C VAL A 257 -25.38 -0.35 51.29
N SER A 258 -24.95 -0.54 50.03
CA SER A 258 -24.36 0.52 49.20
C SER A 258 -25.04 0.71 47.83
N LYS A 259 -24.91 1.92 47.26
CA LYS A 259 -25.30 2.27 45.87
C LYS A 259 -24.03 2.32 45.00
N ASP A 260 -23.96 1.53 43.94
CA ASP A 260 -22.86 1.61 42.97
C ASP A 260 -23.03 2.89 42.15
N LEU A 261 -22.06 3.81 42.24
CA LEU A 261 -22.01 5.03 41.45
C LEU A 261 -20.75 4.98 40.58
N ILE A 262 -20.98 4.88 39.27
CA ILE A 262 -19.93 4.85 38.26
C ILE A 262 -20.05 6.18 37.50
N SER A 263 -19.07 7.08 37.66
CA SER A 263 -18.93 8.27 36.81
C SER A 263 -17.92 7.97 35.70
N ASN A 264 -18.37 8.11 34.45
CA ASN A 264 -17.57 7.96 33.24
C ASN A 264 -17.66 9.24 32.38
N ASP A 265 -17.40 10.41 32.97
CA ASP A 265 -17.50 11.68 32.23
C ASP A 265 -16.14 12.09 31.63
N GLU A 266 -16.11 12.37 30.33
CA GLU A 266 -14.95 12.87 29.58
C GLU A 266 -14.48 14.24 30.11
N ALA A 267 -15.42 15.07 30.58
CA ALA A 267 -15.12 16.37 31.18
C ALA A 267 -14.23 16.24 32.42
N GLU A 268 -14.39 15.16 33.18
CA GLU A 268 -13.60 14.92 34.40
C GLU A 268 -12.13 14.63 34.09
N ILE A 269 -11.82 13.86 33.05
CA ILE A 269 -10.42 13.60 32.66
C ILE A 269 -9.75 14.88 32.22
N SER A 270 -10.42 15.65 31.37
CA SER A 270 -9.89 16.91 30.85
C SER A 270 -9.56 17.88 31.98
N GLU A 271 -10.42 18.00 32.98
CA GLU A 271 -10.18 18.84 34.15
C GLU A 271 -9.05 18.29 35.03
N VAL A 272 -8.97 16.97 35.24
CA VAL A 272 -7.87 16.33 35.98
C VAL A 272 -6.52 16.59 35.29
N VAL A 273 -6.43 16.33 33.98
CA VAL A 273 -5.21 16.57 33.18
C VAL A 273 -4.81 18.04 33.26
N ARG A 274 -5.75 18.96 33.09
CA ARG A 274 -5.49 20.41 33.18
C ARG A 274 -4.92 20.80 34.54
N ARG A 275 -5.57 20.45 35.65
CA ARG A 275 -5.12 20.83 37.01
C ARG A 275 -3.79 20.19 37.40
N ARG A 276 -3.54 18.97 36.92
CA ARG A 276 -2.33 18.19 37.22
C ARG A 276 -1.12 18.59 36.39
N LEU A 277 -1.30 19.00 35.14
CA LEU A 277 -0.18 19.23 34.22
C LEU A 277 0.10 20.72 33.95
N PHE A 278 -0.87 21.60 34.18
CA PHE A 278 -0.74 23.05 33.97
C PHE A 278 -0.79 23.82 35.28
N GLU A 279 0.02 24.88 35.33
CA GLU A 279 0.04 25.87 36.42
C GLU A 279 -0.96 26.98 36.11
N ASP A 280 -0.94 27.46 34.87
CA ASP A 280 -1.87 28.45 34.34
C ASP A 280 -2.23 28.07 32.89
N ILE A 281 -3.46 28.40 32.48
CA ILE A 281 -3.94 28.21 31.11
C ILE A 281 -4.22 29.54 30.41
N GLY A 282 -3.79 30.65 31.01
CA GLY A 282 -3.84 32.00 30.44
C GLY A 282 -5.22 32.65 30.49
N SER A 283 -5.36 33.74 29.73
CA SER A 283 -6.55 34.58 29.69
C SER A 283 -7.80 33.83 29.20
N ASP A 284 -8.87 33.91 30.01
CA ASP A 284 -10.18 33.35 29.68
C ASP A 284 -10.72 33.88 28.34
N ARG A 285 -10.48 35.16 28.04
CA ARG A 285 -10.90 35.78 26.77
C ARG A 285 -10.21 35.14 25.56
N VAL A 286 -8.90 34.89 25.65
CA VAL A 286 -8.13 34.29 24.54
C VAL A 286 -8.57 32.86 24.32
N ARG A 287 -8.67 32.07 25.40
CA ARG A 287 -9.17 30.69 25.37
C ARG A 287 -10.55 30.60 24.72
N LYS A 288 -11.53 31.39 25.21
CA LYS A 288 -12.90 31.40 24.66
C LYS A 288 -12.94 31.74 23.17
N THR A 289 -12.06 32.62 22.71
CA THR A 289 -11.95 32.97 21.29
C THR A 289 -11.45 31.79 20.45
N ILE A 290 -10.41 31.09 20.91
CA ILE A 290 -9.88 29.88 20.25
C ILE A 290 -10.94 28.77 20.24
N CYS A 291 -11.52 28.45 21.41
CA CYS A 291 -12.55 27.41 21.55
C CYS A 291 -13.78 27.71 20.68
N LYS A 292 -14.22 28.97 20.60
CA LYS A 292 -15.30 29.38 19.69
C LYS A 292 -14.94 29.10 18.23
N THR A 293 -13.73 29.48 17.80
CA THR A 293 -13.31 29.31 16.40
C THR A 293 -13.29 27.84 15.99
N TYR A 294 -12.78 26.95 16.84
CA TYR A 294 -12.79 25.51 16.58
C TYR A 294 -14.20 24.92 16.64
N ALA A 295 -15.02 25.33 17.61
CA ALA A 295 -16.41 24.87 17.72
C ALA A 295 -17.25 25.27 16.49
N ASP A 296 -17.09 26.50 15.99
CA ASP A 296 -17.74 26.98 14.77
C ASP A 296 -17.28 26.17 13.55
N TRP A 297 -15.97 25.91 13.41
CA TRP A 297 -15.43 25.07 12.33
C TRP A 297 -16.02 23.65 12.35
N CYS A 298 -16.12 23.02 13.53
CA CYS A 298 -16.73 21.71 13.71
C CYS A 298 -18.23 21.73 13.38
N PHE A 299 -18.95 22.75 13.83
CA PHE A 299 -20.39 22.87 13.61
C PHE A 299 -20.74 22.99 12.12
N GLU A 300 -19.98 23.80 11.38
CA GLU A 300 -20.13 23.96 9.93
C GLU A 300 -19.91 22.65 9.15
N ARG A 301 -19.02 21.79 9.66
CA ARG A 301 -18.61 20.53 9.01
C ARG A 301 -19.21 19.28 9.64
N ARG A 302 -20.20 19.42 10.51
CA ARG A 302 -20.78 18.32 11.31
C ARG A 302 -21.21 17.07 10.54
N ALA A 303 -21.61 17.21 9.27
CA ALA A 303 -21.97 16.07 8.42
C ALA A 303 -20.77 15.19 8.01
N GLN A 304 -19.55 15.71 8.12
CA GLN A 304 -18.30 15.03 7.71
C GLN A 304 -17.48 14.53 8.91
N LEU A 305 -17.92 14.84 10.13
CA LEU A 305 -17.25 14.55 11.40
C LEU A 305 -18.02 13.45 12.15
N PRO A 306 -17.44 12.83 13.20
CA PRO A 306 -18.08 11.71 13.84
C PRO A 306 -19.34 12.18 14.60
N PRO A 307 -20.49 11.50 14.45
CA PRO A 307 -21.77 11.95 15.01
C PRO A 307 -21.74 12.13 16.53
N GLU A 308 -20.99 11.31 17.26
CA GLU A 308 -20.84 11.42 18.73
C GLU A 308 -20.31 12.77 19.24
N TRP A 309 -19.65 13.55 18.37
CA TRP A 309 -19.14 14.89 18.67
C TRP A 309 -20.11 16.00 18.30
N THR A 310 -20.89 15.79 17.25
CA THR A 310 -21.67 16.85 16.59
C THR A 310 -23.18 16.61 16.66
N ALA A 311 -23.61 15.45 17.13
CA ALA A 311 -25.01 15.13 17.40
C ALA A 311 -25.44 15.95 18.60
N VAL A 312 -26.37 16.84 18.34
CA VAL A 312 -27.12 17.57 19.35
C VAL A 312 -28.56 17.11 19.17
N ASP A 313 -29.29 16.98 20.28
CA ASP A 313 -30.68 16.52 20.29
C ASP A 313 -31.47 17.19 19.14
N SER A 314 -32.31 16.45 18.41
CA SER A 314 -33.00 16.96 17.21
C SER A 314 -33.93 18.13 17.53
N ALA A 315 -34.27 18.34 18.80
CA ALA A 315 -34.99 19.49 19.34
C ALA A 315 -34.09 20.69 19.73
N ALA A 316 -32.77 20.59 19.65
CA ALA A 316 -31.85 21.66 20.02
C ALA A 316 -31.68 22.69 18.89
N THR A 317 -31.87 23.96 19.21
CA THR A 317 -31.56 25.09 18.31
C THR A 317 -30.09 25.12 17.91
N GLU A 318 -29.76 25.65 16.73
CA GLU A 318 -28.38 25.86 16.26
C GLU A 318 -27.47 26.50 17.32
N THR A 319 -27.97 27.50 18.05
CA THR A 319 -27.24 28.18 19.13
C THR A 319 -26.80 27.22 20.23
N LYS A 320 -27.71 26.37 20.72
CA LYS A 320 -27.41 25.36 21.74
C LYS A 320 -26.37 24.34 21.26
N ALA A 321 -26.41 23.99 19.97
CA ALA A 321 -25.45 23.06 19.40
C ALA A 321 -24.03 23.64 19.34
N ARG A 322 -23.88 24.90 18.95
CA ARG A 322 -22.60 25.62 18.98
C ARG A 322 -22.10 25.82 20.41
N GLU A 323 -22.98 26.16 21.34
CA GLU A 323 -22.63 26.30 22.76
C GLU A 323 -22.15 25.00 23.36
N TYR A 324 -22.77 23.87 23.00
CA TYR A 324 -22.34 22.55 23.42
C TYR A 324 -20.92 22.21 22.95
N LEU A 325 -20.63 22.37 21.66
CA LEU A 325 -19.30 22.17 21.09
C LEU A 325 -18.27 23.11 21.74
N ARG A 326 -18.62 24.38 21.91
CA ARG A 326 -17.76 25.38 22.56
C ARG A 326 -17.41 24.95 23.99
N GLY A 327 -18.40 24.49 24.75
CA GLY A 327 -18.20 23.97 26.10
C GLY A 327 -17.20 22.82 26.15
N ARG A 328 -17.29 21.85 25.22
CA ARG A 328 -16.31 20.74 25.13
C ARG A 328 -14.89 21.26 24.90
N PHE A 329 -14.69 22.18 23.94
CA PHE A 329 -13.37 22.76 23.70
C PHE A 329 -12.84 23.58 24.88
N GLU A 330 -13.71 24.31 25.60
CA GLU A 330 -13.32 25.11 26.77
C GLU A 330 -12.84 24.23 27.94
N VAL A 331 -13.47 23.07 28.14
CA VAL A 331 -13.12 22.09 29.17
C VAL A 331 -11.80 21.37 28.83
N CYS A 332 -11.57 21.04 27.56
CA CYS A 332 -10.37 20.33 27.12
C CYS A 332 -9.13 21.21 26.95
N TYR A 333 -9.29 22.54 26.83
CA TYR A 333 -8.17 23.46 26.59
C TYR A 333 -7.04 23.28 27.62
N PRO A 334 -5.76 23.15 27.19
CA PRO A 334 -5.24 23.42 25.84
C PRO A 334 -5.22 22.25 24.85
N PHE A 335 -5.91 21.14 25.14
CA PHE A 335 -6.01 20.00 24.23
C PHE A 335 -7.20 20.14 23.26
N HIS A 336 -7.03 19.56 22.08
CA HIS A 336 -8.16 19.22 21.22
C HIS A 336 -8.94 18.05 21.85
N PRO A 337 -10.29 18.05 21.87
CA PRO A 337 -11.07 16.97 22.50
C PRO A 337 -10.72 15.55 22.01
N ALA A 338 -10.45 15.40 20.70
CA ALA A 338 -9.94 14.15 20.13
C ALA A 338 -8.66 13.61 20.82
N ALA A 339 -7.77 14.50 21.27
CA ALA A 339 -6.51 14.12 21.90
C ALA A 339 -6.68 13.45 23.26
N LEU A 340 -7.80 13.68 23.95
CA LEU A 340 -8.08 13.08 25.25
C LEU A 340 -9.07 11.91 25.13
N SER A 341 -10.06 12.04 24.25
CA SER A 341 -11.13 11.05 24.14
C SER A 341 -10.69 9.69 23.58
N VAL A 342 -9.67 9.64 22.72
CA VAL A 342 -9.18 8.37 22.15
C VAL A 342 -8.80 7.36 23.24
N PHE A 343 -8.29 7.86 24.37
CA PHE A 343 -7.88 7.08 25.52
C PHE A 343 -9.05 6.40 26.24
N GLN A 344 -10.23 7.02 26.21
CA GLN A 344 -11.46 6.44 26.76
C GLN A 344 -12.17 5.57 25.73
N ARG A 345 -12.35 6.08 24.50
CA ARG A 345 -13.15 5.41 23.47
C ARG A 345 -12.47 4.14 22.96
N LYS A 346 -11.15 4.19 22.70
CA LYS A 346 -10.43 3.13 21.97
C LYS A 346 -9.48 2.34 22.89
N TRP A 347 -8.78 3.01 23.80
CA TRP A 347 -7.70 2.35 24.58
C TRP A 347 -8.17 1.73 25.90
N GLN A 348 -9.34 2.12 26.42
CA GLN A 348 -9.85 1.64 27.72
C GLN A 348 -9.92 0.11 27.84
N ALA A 349 -10.12 -0.59 26.72
CA ALA A 349 -10.23 -2.05 26.65
C ALA A 349 -8.88 -2.79 26.53
N LEU A 350 -7.74 -2.08 26.48
CA LEU A 350 -6.41 -2.70 26.42
C LEU A 350 -5.99 -3.23 27.79
N SER A 351 -5.46 -4.45 27.83
CA SER A 351 -5.06 -5.13 29.07
C SER A 351 -3.93 -4.43 29.82
N GLN A 352 -2.93 -3.91 29.11
CA GLN A 352 -1.75 -3.23 29.68
C GLN A 352 -1.99 -1.73 29.91
N TYR A 353 -3.15 -1.20 29.53
CA TYR A 353 -3.39 0.23 29.54
C TYR A 353 -3.71 0.75 30.95
N GLN A 354 -2.80 1.59 31.46
CA GLN A 354 -2.95 2.24 32.76
C GLN A 354 -3.73 3.55 32.61
N GLN A 355 -5.07 3.43 32.63
CA GLN A 355 -6.05 4.47 32.27
C GLN A 355 -5.89 5.88 32.88
N THR A 356 -5.13 6.06 33.96
CA THR A 356 -4.98 7.36 34.62
C THR A 356 -3.53 7.75 34.80
N ARG A 357 -2.76 6.98 35.59
CA ARG A 357 -1.36 7.32 35.90
C ARG A 357 -0.47 7.22 34.67
N GLY A 358 -0.62 6.14 33.89
CA GLY A 358 0.11 5.95 32.64
C GLY A 358 -0.24 7.03 31.60
N THR A 359 -1.53 7.35 31.47
CA THR A 359 -1.99 8.42 30.58
C THR A 359 -1.48 9.80 31.00
N LEU A 360 -1.51 10.13 32.29
CA LEU A 360 -0.98 11.39 32.81
C LEU A 360 0.53 11.51 32.59
N ALA A 361 1.29 10.43 32.86
CA ALA A 361 2.72 10.39 32.61
C ALA A 361 3.04 10.58 31.11
N MET A 362 2.32 9.88 30.23
CA MET A 362 2.43 10.01 28.78
C MET A 362 2.09 11.43 28.31
N LEU A 363 0.98 12.02 28.77
CA LEU A 363 0.58 13.39 28.43
C LEU A 363 1.56 14.42 28.98
N ALA A 364 2.11 14.21 30.19
CA ALA A 364 3.14 15.08 30.75
C ALA A 364 4.40 15.09 29.89
N GLN A 365 4.85 13.91 29.44
CA GLN A 365 5.99 13.79 28.54
C GLN A 365 5.70 14.45 27.19
N TRP A 366 4.51 14.22 26.62
CA TRP A 366 4.05 14.87 25.40
C TRP A 366 4.09 16.40 25.53
N ILE A 367 3.45 16.97 26.56
CA ILE A 367 3.41 18.41 26.81
C ILE A 367 4.83 18.96 27.00
N SER A 368 5.69 18.27 27.76
CA SER A 368 7.08 18.68 27.95
C SER A 368 7.81 18.85 26.62
N TRP A 369 7.69 17.86 25.73
CA TRP A 369 8.31 17.92 24.41
C TRP A 369 7.67 18.96 23.50
N ALA A 370 6.35 19.00 23.43
CA ALA A 370 5.61 19.96 22.61
C ALA A 370 5.85 21.41 23.07
N TYR A 371 6.02 21.66 24.37
CA TYR A 371 6.40 22.95 24.91
C TYR A 371 7.82 23.34 24.48
N ARG A 372 8.80 22.43 24.64
CA ARG A 372 10.20 22.66 24.23
C ARG A 372 10.33 22.94 22.73
N THR A 373 9.71 22.12 21.90
CA THR A 373 9.78 22.27 20.43
C THR A 373 8.91 23.40 19.92
N GLY A 374 7.82 23.76 20.62
CA GLY A 374 6.98 24.91 20.28
C GLY A 374 7.76 26.21 20.16
N PHE A 375 8.66 26.47 21.11
CA PHE A 375 9.56 27.65 21.08
C PHE A 375 10.66 27.55 20.02
N ASN A 376 11.24 26.36 19.81
CA ASN A 376 12.41 26.19 18.93
C ASN A 376 12.04 26.06 17.44
N GLU A 377 10.94 25.35 17.13
CA GLU A 377 10.51 25.00 15.77
C GLU A 377 9.38 25.90 15.25
N ALA A 378 8.97 26.89 16.06
CA ALA A 378 7.90 27.85 15.79
C ALA A 378 6.58 27.19 15.37
N ARG A 379 6.19 26.10 16.05
CA ARG A 379 4.84 25.52 15.85
C ARG A 379 3.79 26.57 16.20
N ARG A 380 2.67 26.57 15.46
CA ARG A 380 1.61 27.60 15.59
C ARG A 380 0.26 27.05 16.04
N GLU A 381 0.22 25.76 16.38
CA GLU A 381 -1.00 25.06 16.77
C GLU A 381 -1.61 25.70 18.03
N PRO A 382 -2.86 26.19 17.98
CA PRO A 382 -3.58 26.76 19.13
C PRO A 382 -4.02 25.73 20.17
N LEU A 383 -4.05 24.45 19.79
CA LEU A 383 -4.44 23.32 20.63
C LEU A 383 -3.44 22.17 20.44
N ILE A 384 -3.26 21.34 21.46
CA ILE A 384 -2.51 20.09 21.36
C ILE A 384 -3.42 19.05 20.67
N THR A 385 -3.05 18.65 19.44
CA THR A 385 -3.82 17.69 18.61
C THR A 385 -3.22 16.29 18.67
N LEU A 386 -3.97 15.24 18.29
CA LEU A 386 -3.41 13.88 18.24
C LEU A 386 -2.17 13.79 17.33
N GLY A 387 -2.23 14.45 16.17
CA GLY A 387 -1.12 14.49 15.22
C GLY A 387 0.16 15.18 15.73
N SER A 388 0.08 15.89 16.87
CA SER A 388 1.23 16.56 17.47
C SER A 388 2.08 15.66 18.37
N ALA A 389 1.71 14.39 18.55
CA ALA A 389 2.43 13.46 19.42
C ALA A 389 3.87 13.26 18.94
N PRO A 390 4.89 13.43 19.81
CA PRO A 390 6.30 13.42 19.42
C PRO A 390 6.84 11.99 19.28
N LEU A 391 6.28 11.21 18.34
CA LEU A 391 6.67 9.81 18.10
C LEU A 391 8.11 9.65 17.57
N GLU A 392 8.75 10.73 17.15
CA GLU A 392 10.19 10.77 16.84
C GLU A 392 11.08 10.62 18.08
N VAL A 393 10.56 10.93 19.26
CA VAL A 393 11.30 10.84 20.53
C VAL A 393 11.23 9.38 21.02
N PRO A 394 12.37 8.66 21.11
CA PRO A 394 12.37 7.25 21.50
C PRO A 394 11.75 6.98 22.87
N GLU A 395 11.99 7.86 23.84
CA GLU A 395 11.46 7.73 25.20
C GLU A 395 9.93 7.83 25.23
N PHE A 396 9.36 8.77 24.48
CA PHE A 396 7.90 8.93 24.38
C PHE A 396 7.26 7.76 23.61
N ARG A 397 7.90 7.36 22.51
CA ARG A 397 7.48 6.19 21.74
C ARG A 397 7.44 4.92 22.60
N SER A 398 8.43 4.72 23.46
CA SER A 398 8.47 3.58 24.39
C SER A 398 7.29 3.61 25.36
N VAL A 399 6.91 4.79 25.87
CA VAL A 399 5.75 4.95 26.75
C VAL A 399 4.45 4.61 26.01
N VAL A 400 4.27 5.12 24.79
CA VAL A 400 3.10 4.80 23.93
C VAL A 400 3.00 3.29 23.68
N LEU A 401 4.09 2.64 23.26
CA LEU A 401 4.10 1.20 23.01
C LEU A 401 3.84 0.37 24.27
N GLY A 402 4.34 0.82 25.43
CA GLY A 402 4.07 0.20 26.73
C GLY A 402 2.59 0.25 27.12
N GLN A 403 1.92 1.39 26.90
CA GLN A 403 0.48 1.53 27.12
C GLN A 403 -0.35 0.69 26.15
N LEU A 404 0.11 0.55 24.90
CA LEU A 404 -0.53 -0.30 23.88
C LEU A 404 -0.34 -1.80 24.14
N GLY A 405 0.72 -2.19 24.85
CA GLY A 405 1.08 -3.61 25.05
C GLY A 405 1.60 -4.30 23.78
N GLU A 406 2.02 -3.55 22.76
CA GLU A 406 2.41 -4.09 21.45
C GLU A 406 3.72 -3.46 20.96
N SER A 407 4.85 -3.94 21.48
CA SER A 407 6.18 -3.42 21.13
C SER A 407 6.57 -3.63 19.66
N ARG A 408 5.96 -4.61 18.97
CA ARG A 408 6.26 -4.91 17.56
C ARG A 408 5.85 -3.80 16.60
N LEU A 409 4.99 -2.87 17.02
CA LEU A 409 4.63 -1.68 16.24
C LEU A 409 5.81 -0.70 16.07
N VAL A 410 6.93 -0.88 16.79
CA VAL A 410 8.13 -0.04 16.61
C VAL A 410 8.58 0.03 15.15
N ALA A 411 8.58 -1.11 14.43
CA ALA A 411 8.97 -1.17 13.02
C ALA A 411 8.01 -0.38 12.11
N ALA A 412 6.71 -0.39 12.45
CA ALA A 412 5.71 0.39 11.73
C ALA A 412 5.88 1.89 11.97
N ILE A 413 6.15 2.28 13.22
CA ILE A 413 6.41 3.68 13.58
C ILE A 413 7.67 4.19 12.89
N ASP A 414 8.76 3.43 12.92
CA ASP A 414 10.03 3.81 12.27
C ASP A 414 9.89 3.92 10.75
N SER A 415 9.26 2.93 10.10
CA SER A 415 9.11 2.89 8.64
C SER A 415 8.13 3.93 8.10
N ASP A 416 6.98 4.09 8.75
CA ASP A 416 5.87 4.83 8.12
C ASP A 416 5.61 6.19 8.77
N ILE A 417 5.95 6.37 10.06
CA ILE A 417 5.53 7.55 10.83
C ILE A 417 6.71 8.50 11.11
N SER A 418 7.65 8.11 11.98
CA SER A 418 8.58 9.05 12.63
C SER A 418 10.06 8.75 12.47
N GLY A 419 10.44 7.67 11.79
CA GLY A 419 11.85 7.38 11.48
C GLY A 419 12.49 8.44 10.58
N ALA A 420 13.82 8.47 10.55
CA ALA A 420 14.58 9.48 9.81
C ALA A 420 14.30 9.49 8.30
N GLN A 421 13.97 8.32 7.74
CA GLN A 421 13.60 8.11 6.33
C GLN A 421 12.18 7.56 6.21
N SER A 422 11.28 7.90 7.15
CA SER A 422 9.92 7.37 7.14
C SER A 422 9.13 7.83 5.91
N HIS A 423 8.15 7.04 5.48
CA HIS A 423 7.27 7.39 4.36
C HIS A 423 6.54 8.71 4.60
N ALA A 424 6.00 8.94 5.81
CA ALA A 424 5.37 10.21 6.16
C ALA A 424 6.35 11.39 6.03
N ARG A 425 7.59 11.25 6.51
CA ARG A 425 8.60 12.32 6.41
C ARG A 425 8.99 12.60 4.96
N SER A 426 9.14 11.55 4.14
CA SER A 426 9.42 11.70 2.70
C SER A 426 8.28 12.44 2.00
N LEU A 427 7.02 12.12 2.31
CA LEU A 427 5.84 12.81 1.77
C LEU A 427 5.71 14.26 2.28
N ASP A 428 6.20 14.53 3.49
CA ASP A 428 6.12 15.85 4.11
C ASP A 428 7.22 16.82 3.66
N ALA A 429 8.22 16.38 2.87
CA ALA A 429 9.36 17.19 2.45
C ALA A 429 8.96 18.52 1.80
N ASP A 430 7.87 18.52 1.02
CA ASP A 430 7.37 19.70 0.30
C ASP A 430 6.18 20.38 0.99
N THR A 431 5.73 19.89 2.15
CA THR A 431 4.56 20.43 2.87
C THR A 431 4.89 21.74 3.60
N LYS A 432 3.98 22.72 3.55
CA LYS A 432 4.19 24.07 4.10
C LYS A 432 2.91 24.63 4.74
N GLY A 433 3.05 25.73 5.49
CA GLY A 433 1.92 26.45 6.10
C GLY A 433 1.13 25.58 7.08
N ALA A 434 -0.20 25.66 7.01
CA ALA A 434 -1.11 24.88 7.85
C ALA A 434 -1.03 23.35 7.61
N LEU A 435 -0.57 22.93 6.42
CA LEU A 435 -0.39 21.52 6.05
C LEU A 435 1.02 20.99 6.38
N ARG A 436 1.87 21.77 7.05
CA ARG A 436 3.22 21.33 7.42
C ARG A 436 3.13 20.03 8.23
N ASN A 437 3.88 19.02 7.79
CA ASN A 437 3.92 17.69 8.39
C ASN A 437 2.56 16.94 8.39
N ILE A 438 1.66 17.24 7.43
CA ILE A 438 0.32 16.66 7.44
C ILE A 438 0.34 15.13 7.38
N HIS A 439 1.26 14.49 6.64
CA HIS A 439 1.32 13.04 6.55
C HIS A 439 1.76 12.43 7.87
N ARG A 440 2.75 13.00 8.56
CA ARG A 440 3.16 12.56 9.89
C ARG A 440 2.05 12.75 10.92
N ARG A 441 1.32 13.87 10.86
CA ARG A 441 0.17 14.14 11.73
C ARG A 441 -0.94 13.11 11.50
N VAL A 442 -1.28 12.82 10.24
CA VAL A 442 -2.24 11.77 9.86
C VAL A 442 -1.78 10.39 10.33
N ALA A 443 -0.53 10.02 10.07
CA ALA A 443 0.03 8.74 10.48
C ALA A 443 -0.04 8.54 12.00
N THR A 444 0.29 9.59 12.76
CA THR A 444 0.20 9.61 14.23
C THR A 444 -1.25 9.43 14.67
N THR A 445 -2.19 10.18 14.10
CA THR A 445 -3.62 10.02 14.43
C THR A 445 -4.14 8.61 14.10
N ILE A 446 -3.75 8.03 12.95
CA ILE A 446 -4.08 6.65 12.58
C ILE A 446 -3.53 5.69 13.65
N LEU A 447 -2.30 5.87 14.13
CA LEU A 447 -1.76 5.03 15.20
C LEU A 447 -2.64 5.08 16.45
N PHE A 448 -3.00 6.27 16.94
CA PHE A 448 -3.80 6.39 18.17
C PHE A 448 -5.23 5.84 18.00
N GLU A 449 -5.91 6.17 16.89
CA GLU A 449 -7.30 5.76 16.65
C GLU A 449 -7.44 4.28 16.26
N SER A 450 -6.45 3.69 15.56
CA SER A 450 -6.50 2.28 15.12
C SER A 450 -5.80 1.29 16.06
N SER A 451 -5.09 1.75 17.09
CA SER A 451 -4.44 0.88 18.09
C SER A 451 -5.34 0.59 19.31
N GLY A 452 -6.64 0.81 19.19
CA GLY A 452 -7.62 0.49 20.23
C GLY A 452 -7.65 -1.01 20.62
N GLY A 453 -8.37 -1.32 21.70
CA GLY A 453 -8.56 -2.67 22.21
C GLY A 453 -9.33 -3.60 21.25
N GLN A 454 -9.85 -4.72 21.76
CA GLN A 454 -10.45 -5.77 20.90
C GLN A 454 -11.71 -5.34 20.12
N ILE A 455 -12.32 -4.20 20.44
CA ILE A 455 -13.64 -3.80 19.96
C ILE A 455 -13.58 -3.03 18.63
N ASP A 456 -12.60 -2.13 18.45
CA ASP A 456 -12.47 -1.33 17.23
C ASP A 456 -11.02 -0.89 17.01
N LYS A 457 -10.41 -1.41 15.94
CA LYS A 457 -9.01 -1.19 15.55
C LYS A 457 -8.90 -0.44 14.23
N ILE A 458 -9.87 0.40 13.92
CA ILE A 458 -9.94 1.16 12.67
C ILE A 458 -10.01 2.65 13.01
N ALA A 459 -9.21 3.44 12.30
CA ALA A 459 -9.27 4.88 12.27
C ALA A 459 -10.03 5.33 11.03
N HIS A 460 -11.24 5.87 11.19
CA HIS A 460 -12.07 6.30 10.07
C HIS A 460 -11.81 7.76 9.69
N LEU A 461 -12.02 8.11 8.41
CA LEU A 461 -11.84 9.49 7.92
C LEU A 461 -12.53 10.56 8.79
N PRO A 462 -13.79 10.40 9.26
CA PRO A 462 -14.40 11.38 10.16
C PRO A 462 -13.59 11.62 11.43
N GLU A 463 -13.02 10.57 12.04
CA GLU A 463 -12.17 10.68 13.23
C GLU A 463 -10.87 11.43 12.90
N LEU A 464 -10.23 11.12 11.77
CA LEU A 464 -9.02 11.80 11.31
C LEU A 464 -9.26 13.29 11.05
N ARG A 465 -10.38 13.62 10.37
CA ARG A 465 -10.80 15.00 10.09
C ARG A 465 -11.09 15.77 11.37
N PHE A 466 -11.73 15.13 12.36
CA PHE A 466 -11.99 15.78 13.64
C PHE A 466 -10.70 15.99 14.44
N ALA A 467 -9.80 15.00 14.50
CA ALA A 467 -8.59 15.07 15.31
C ALA A 467 -7.52 16.03 14.77
N LEU A 468 -7.53 16.29 13.46
CA LEU A 468 -6.54 17.13 12.77
C LEU A 468 -7.12 18.44 12.23
N GLY A 469 -8.44 18.58 12.31
CA GLY A 469 -9.19 19.71 11.81
C GLY A 469 -8.78 21.01 12.48
N GLU A 470 -8.45 22.00 11.67
CA GLU A 470 -8.09 23.34 12.11
C GLU A 470 -8.73 24.35 11.16
N PRO A 471 -8.98 25.60 11.60
CA PRO A 471 -9.61 26.61 10.74
C PRO A 471 -8.90 26.86 9.40
N GLU A 472 -7.59 26.60 9.31
CA GLU A 472 -6.78 26.75 8.09
C GLU A 472 -6.57 25.43 7.31
N VAL A 473 -7.14 24.32 7.78
CA VAL A 473 -7.00 22.98 7.17
C VAL A 473 -8.36 22.47 6.71
N ASP A 474 -8.47 22.13 5.42
CA ASP A 474 -9.67 21.53 4.85
C ASP A 474 -9.71 20.01 5.05
N THR A 475 -10.91 19.44 5.17
CA THR A 475 -11.11 17.99 5.36
C THR A 475 -10.59 17.16 4.18
N THR A 476 -10.68 17.68 2.95
CA THR A 476 -10.15 17.00 1.75
C THR A 476 -8.63 16.87 1.76
N SER A 477 -7.93 17.81 2.41
CA SER A 477 -6.47 17.73 2.57
C SER A 477 -6.08 16.60 3.51
N VAL A 478 -6.88 16.36 4.56
CA VAL A 478 -6.69 15.24 5.49
C VAL A 478 -6.93 13.91 4.75
N ASP A 479 -8.01 13.81 3.98
CA ASP A 479 -8.33 12.62 3.20
C ASP A 479 -7.21 12.28 2.20
N THR A 480 -6.76 13.29 1.44
CA THR A 480 -5.70 13.13 0.43
C THR A 480 -4.40 12.68 1.09
N ALA A 481 -4.04 13.27 2.24
CA ALA A 481 -2.86 12.86 3.00
C ALA A 481 -2.98 11.42 3.51
N ALA A 482 -4.16 11.00 4.00
CA ALA A 482 -4.39 9.63 4.46
C ALA A 482 -4.26 8.60 3.33
N PHE A 483 -4.89 8.85 2.17
CA PHE A 483 -4.77 7.96 1.02
C PHE A 483 -3.36 7.93 0.43
N THR A 484 -2.69 9.08 0.32
CA THR A 484 -1.31 9.15 -0.19
C THR A 484 -0.33 8.44 0.73
N LEU A 485 -0.50 8.61 2.05
CA LEU A 485 0.29 7.93 3.07
C LEU A 485 0.08 6.41 3.01
N GLU A 486 -1.15 5.93 3.03
CA GLU A 486 -1.46 4.50 2.91
C GLU A 486 -0.89 3.92 1.61
N GLY A 487 -1.01 4.68 0.50
CA GLY A 487 -0.47 4.33 -0.80
C GLY A 487 1.01 3.93 -0.76
N LYS A 488 1.82 4.61 0.05
CA LYS A 488 3.26 4.36 0.20
C LYS A 488 3.66 3.50 1.41
N SER A 489 2.82 3.44 2.43
CA SER A 489 3.16 2.86 3.73
C SER A 489 3.29 1.32 3.69
N TYR A 490 4.16 0.80 4.54
CA TYR A 490 4.46 -0.63 4.66
C TYR A 490 3.66 -1.36 5.73
N PHE A 491 3.01 -0.64 6.63
CA PHE A 491 2.32 -1.19 7.80
C PHE A 491 0.93 -0.60 8.02
N ILE A 492 0.60 0.52 7.36
CA ILE A 492 -0.75 1.09 7.31
C ILE A 492 -1.53 0.42 6.18
N ARG A 493 -2.74 -0.07 6.50
CA ARG A 493 -3.68 -0.69 5.55
C ARG A 493 -4.95 0.11 5.48
N ARG A 494 -5.56 0.14 4.29
CA ARG A 494 -6.94 0.58 4.10
C ARG A 494 -7.90 -0.54 4.45
N ILE A 495 -8.96 -0.22 5.19
CA ILE A 495 -10.07 -1.12 5.53
C ILE A 495 -11.36 -0.47 5.07
N GLY A 496 -12.03 -1.07 4.08
CA GLY A 496 -13.21 -0.47 3.46
C GLY A 496 -12.90 0.81 2.68
N SER A 497 -13.89 1.70 2.57
CA SER A 497 -13.75 2.94 1.79
C SER A 497 -13.07 4.07 2.58
N ASP A 498 -13.22 4.14 3.90
CA ASP A 498 -12.81 5.27 4.73
C ASP A 498 -11.99 4.90 5.97
N GLY A 499 -11.71 3.61 6.20
CA GLY A 499 -10.99 3.11 7.36
C GLY A 499 -9.50 2.88 7.11
N PHE A 500 -8.69 3.13 8.13
CA PHE A 500 -7.25 2.87 8.14
C PHE A 500 -6.84 2.12 9.39
N LYS A 501 -5.88 1.20 9.26
CA LYS A 501 -5.37 0.41 10.37
C LYS A 501 -3.87 0.24 10.28
N ILE A 502 -3.17 0.54 11.37
CA ILE A 502 -1.77 0.17 11.52
C ILE A 502 -1.63 -1.22 12.17
N SER A 503 -0.67 -2.00 11.70
CA SER A 503 -0.35 -3.32 12.27
C SER A 503 1.15 -3.56 12.25
N HIS A 504 1.64 -4.44 13.12
CA HIS A 504 3.04 -4.89 13.09
C HIS A 504 3.32 -5.82 11.89
N GLN A 505 2.28 -6.41 11.30
CA GLN A 505 2.43 -7.24 10.11
C GLN A 505 2.67 -6.37 8.87
N PRO A 506 3.70 -6.65 8.05
CA PRO A 506 3.97 -5.90 6.84
C PRO A 506 2.87 -6.07 5.79
N THR A 507 2.64 -5.07 4.95
CA THR A 507 1.77 -5.14 3.77
C THR A 507 2.48 -5.85 2.63
N MET A 508 1.72 -6.30 1.62
CA MET A 508 2.30 -6.90 0.41
C MET A 508 3.27 -5.95 -0.31
N LYS A 509 3.04 -4.63 -0.22
CA LYS A 509 3.96 -3.61 -0.77
C LYS A 509 5.36 -3.74 -0.18
N LYS A 510 5.45 -3.93 1.15
CA LYS A 510 6.73 -4.15 1.82
C LYS A 510 7.39 -5.45 1.38
N VAL A 511 6.64 -6.55 1.37
CA VAL A 511 7.18 -7.86 0.98
C VAL A 511 7.78 -7.79 -0.43
N VAL A 512 7.05 -7.20 -1.38
CA VAL A 512 7.54 -7.02 -2.76
C VAL A 512 8.75 -6.11 -2.81
N SER A 513 8.76 -5.01 -2.06
CA SER A 513 9.91 -4.09 -1.98
C SER A 513 11.16 -4.79 -1.42
N ASP A 514 11.02 -5.56 -0.35
CA ASP A 514 12.10 -6.32 0.27
C ASP A 514 12.64 -7.39 -0.71
N ARG A 515 11.75 -8.09 -1.44
CA ARG A 515 12.16 -9.04 -2.48
C ARG A 515 12.87 -8.34 -3.64
N ARG A 516 12.39 -7.18 -4.07
CA ARG A 516 13.03 -6.37 -5.11
C ARG A 516 14.44 -5.94 -4.72
N ALA A 517 14.63 -5.49 -3.47
CA ALA A 517 15.95 -5.11 -2.96
C ALA A 517 16.92 -6.30 -2.81
N SER A 518 16.39 -7.52 -2.70
CA SER A 518 17.18 -8.77 -2.60
C SER A 518 17.52 -9.43 -3.95
N LEU A 519 17.13 -8.83 -5.07
CA LEU A 519 17.42 -9.37 -6.40
C LEU A 519 18.90 -9.19 -6.74
N ASP A 520 19.52 -10.24 -7.25
CA ASP A 520 20.88 -10.16 -7.76
C ASP A 520 20.92 -9.61 -9.20
N GLU A 521 21.85 -8.72 -9.47
CA GLU A 521 21.94 -8.02 -10.77
C GLU A 521 22.41 -8.96 -11.89
N GLU A 522 23.47 -9.73 -11.64
CA GLU A 522 24.15 -10.53 -12.67
C GLU A 522 23.47 -11.89 -12.90
N THR A 523 22.89 -12.48 -11.86
CA THR A 523 22.30 -13.83 -11.92
C THR A 523 20.79 -13.84 -12.12
N GLU A 524 20.07 -12.77 -11.73
CA GLU A 524 18.61 -12.70 -11.85
C GLU A 524 18.16 -11.62 -12.82
N THR A 525 18.60 -10.38 -12.64
CA THR A 525 18.01 -9.22 -13.33
C THR A 525 18.43 -9.17 -14.80
N LYS A 526 19.74 -9.11 -15.08
CA LYS A 526 20.27 -9.05 -16.46
C LYS A 526 19.88 -10.26 -17.31
N PRO A 527 19.98 -11.52 -16.83
CA PRO A 527 19.55 -12.68 -17.61
C PRO A 527 18.07 -12.63 -17.95
N THR A 528 17.23 -12.17 -17.01
CA THR A 528 15.79 -12.02 -17.24
C THR A 528 15.50 -10.94 -18.27
N MET A 529 16.16 -9.78 -18.19
CA MET A 529 16.03 -8.71 -19.20
C MET A 529 16.38 -9.22 -20.60
N LYS A 530 17.52 -9.91 -20.76
CA LYS A 530 17.93 -10.52 -22.03
C LYS A 530 16.90 -11.53 -22.55
N ALA A 531 16.39 -12.40 -21.67
CA ALA A 531 15.41 -13.42 -22.03
C ALA A 531 14.08 -12.85 -22.52
N ILE A 532 13.55 -11.78 -21.87
CA ILE A 532 12.31 -11.14 -22.33
C ILE A 532 12.54 -10.49 -23.69
N VAL A 533 13.62 -9.73 -23.86
CA VAL A 533 13.92 -9.06 -25.13
C VAL A 533 14.03 -10.06 -26.26
N GLN A 534 14.82 -11.12 -26.08
CA GLN A 534 14.98 -12.17 -27.09
C GLN A 534 13.64 -12.81 -27.45
N ARG A 535 12.83 -13.20 -26.45
CA ARG A 535 11.51 -13.80 -26.67
C ARG A 535 10.58 -12.89 -27.48
N GLU A 536 10.57 -11.59 -27.21
CA GLU A 536 9.71 -10.63 -27.92
C GLU A 536 10.19 -10.37 -29.35
N PHE A 537 11.50 -10.35 -29.60
CA PHE A 537 12.05 -10.19 -30.96
C PHE A 537 11.91 -11.45 -31.82
N ASP A 538 12.07 -12.65 -31.24
CA ASP A 538 11.93 -13.93 -31.93
C ASP A 538 10.47 -14.23 -32.35
N LYS A 539 9.50 -13.64 -31.64
CA LYS A 539 8.07 -13.85 -31.87
C LYS A 539 7.64 -13.36 -33.25
N GLY A 540 7.46 -14.31 -34.18
CA GLY A 540 7.04 -14.03 -35.56
C GLY A 540 8.09 -13.25 -36.37
N ALA A 541 9.38 -13.51 -36.09
CA ALA A 541 10.49 -12.98 -36.87
C ALA A 541 10.45 -13.49 -38.32
N THR A 542 10.59 -12.59 -39.28
CA THR A 542 10.56 -12.89 -40.72
C THR A 542 11.94 -12.81 -41.39
N ILE A 543 12.94 -12.29 -40.65
CA ILE A 543 14.35 -12.24 -41.05
C ILE A 543 15.23 -12.81 -39.93
N PRO A 544 16.47 -13.24 -40.22
CA PRO A 544 17.42 -13.68 -39.21
C PRO A 544 17.64 -12.62 -38.12
N ILE A 545 17.69 -13.06 -36.86
CA ILE A 545 17.95 -12.22 -35.70
C ILE A 545 19.26 -12.67 -35.04
N VAL A 546 20.15 -11.72 -34.79
CA VAL A 546 21.35 -11.91 -33.96
C VAL A 546 21.14 -11.14 -32.66
N SER A 547 20.94 -11.87 -31.58
CA SER A 547 20.69 -11.29 -30.26
C SER A 547 22.01 -11.13 -29.50
N PHE A 548 22.22 -9.94 -28.95
CA PHE A 548 23.27 -9.62 -27.98
C PHE A 548 24.70 -10.00 -28.44
N PRO A 549 25.17 -9.51 -29.60
CA PRO A 549 26.53 -9.80 -30.03
C PRO A 549 27.56 -9.19 -29.07
N GLU A 550 28.48 -10.03 -28.56
CA GLU A 550 29.60 -9.57 -27.72
C GLU A 550 30.56 -8.67 -28.50
N ASP A 551 30.80 -8.99 -29.77
CA ASP A 551 31.65 -8.23 -30.66
C ASP A 551 31.20 -8.29 -32.13
N GLY A 552 31.92 -7.55 -32.99
CA GLY A 552 31.68 -7.54 -34.42
C GLY A 552 31.96 -8.88 -35.12
N THR A 553 32.61 -9.86 -34.50
CA THR A 553 32.81 -11.21 -35.09
C THR A 553 31.60 -12.13 -34.93
N SER A 554 30.82 -11.91 -33.87
CA SER A 554 29.59 -12.63 -33.53
C SER A 554 28.44 -12.38 -34.52
N VAL A 555 28.48 -11.27 -35.25
CA VAL A 555 27.52 -10.98 -36.33
C VAL A 555 28.08 -11.54 -37.65
N GLN A 556 27.38 -12.49 -38.26
CA GLN A 556 27.81 -13.08 -39.54
C GLN A 556 27.76 -12.05 -40.68
N ASP A 557 28.65 -12.18 -41.66
CA ASP A 557 28.66 -11.32 -42.86
C ASP A 557 27.91 -12.04 -43.99
N THR A 558 26.58 -11.96 -43.96
CA THR A 558 25.70 -12.64 -44.92
C THR A 558 24.94 -11.64 -45.79
N PRO A 559 24.60 -12.00 -47.04
CA PRO A 559 23.90 -11.11 -47.95
C PRO A 559 22.43 -10.86 -47.58
N LYS A 560 21.83 -11.70 -46.73
CA LYS A 560 20.44 -11.55 -46.27
C LYS A 560 20.31 -10.47 -45.21
N LEU A 561 19.23 -9.68 -45.29
CA LEU A 561 18.93 -8.66 -44.29
C LEU A 561 18.80 -9.33 -42.91
N THR A 562 19.57 -8.84 -41.94
CA THR A 562 19.67 -9.43 -40.59
C THR A 562 19.44 -8.34 -39.55
N LEU A 563 18.56 -8.64 -38.60
CA LEU A 563 18.29 -7.78 -37.46
C LEU A 563 19.28 -8.10 -36.34
N VAL A 564 19.96 -7.08 -35.81
CA VAL A 564 20.92 -7.26 -34.72
C VAL A 564 20.42 -6.50 -33.50
N VAL A 565 20.09 -7.22 -32.43
CA VAL A 565 19.48 -6.65 -31.21
C VAL A 565 20.58 -6.47 -30.16
N LEU A 566 20.82 -5.23 -29.72
CA LEU A 566 21.82 -4.95 -28.70
C LEU A 566 21.30 -5.26 -27.29
N GLU A 567 22.25 -5.42 -26.36
CA GLU A 567 21.93 -5.71 -24.97
C GLU A 567 21.05 -4.62 -24.33
N PRO A 568 20.17 -4.99 -23.38
CA PRO A 568 19.29 -4.03 -22.72
C PRO A 568 20.03 -2.89 -22.00
N ASP A 569 21.26 -3.13 -21.55
CA ASP A 569 22.10 -2.14 -20.87
C ASP A 569 22.81 -1.19 -21.84
N SER A 570 22.78 -1.49 -23.15
CA SER A 570 23.35 -0.62 -24.20
C SER A 570 22.37 0.48 -24.58
N GLU A 571 22.52 1.65 -23.96
CA GLU A 571 21.65 2.81 -24.17
C GLU A 571 22.09 3.66 -25.37
N TRP A 572 21.16 3.92 -26.29
CA TRP A 572 21.44 4.72 -27.49
C TRP A 572 21.14 6.21 -27.28
N THR A 573 22.19 7.03 -27.32
CA THR A 573 22.12 8.51 -27.23
C THR A 573 22.36 9.21 -28.58
N ALA A 574 22.37 8.45 -29.69
CA ALA A 574 22.69 8.91 -31.05
C ALA A 574 24.08 9.57 -31.25
N THR A 575 24.90 9.62 -30.20
CA THR A 575 26.26 10.17 -30.15
C THR A 575 27.11 9.32 -29.19
N GLY A 576 28.43 9.48 -29.19
CA GLY A 576 29.31 8.79 -28.22
C GLY A 576 29.83 7.42 -28.66
N SER A 577 30.39 6.68 -27.70
CA SER A 577 31.18 5.45 -27.93
C SER A 577 30.37 4.32 -28.55
N LEU A 578 29.12 4.12 -28.14
CA LEU A 578 28.25 3.07 -28.70
C LEU A 578 27.99 3.31 -30.19
N ARG A 579 27.80 4.57 -30.62
CA ARG A 579 27.63 4.89 -32.04
C ARG A 579 28.88 4.59 -32.85
N GLN A 580 30.06 4.91 -32.31
CA GLN A 580 31.34 4.59 -32.95
C GLN A 580 31.55 3.07 -33.04
N GLN A 581 31.20 2.33 -31.98
CA GLN A 581 31.27 0.88 -31.94
C GLN A 581 30.35 0.23 -32.97
N ILE A 582 29.09 0.68 -33.09
CA ILE A 582 28.16 0.21 -34.12
C ILE A 582 28.66 0.57 -35.52
N ALA A 583 29.28 1.74 -35.72
CA ALA A 583 29.84 2.14 -37.01
C ALA A 583 31.00 1.21 -37.40
N GLU A 584 31.86 0.89 -36.43
CA GLU A 584 32.96 -0.05 -36.59
C GLU A 584 32.44 -1.46 -36.89
N TRP A 585 31.50 -1.99 -36.09
CA TRP A 585 30.93 -3.32 -36.30
C TRP A 585 30.14 -3.45 -37.59
N THR A 586 29.62 -2.34 -38.12
CA THR A 586 28.98 -2.29 -39.44
C THR A 586 30.00 -2.38 -40.56
N LYS A 587 31.21 -1.84 -40.38
CA LYS A 587 32.28 -1.82 -41.41
C LYS A 587 33.24 -3.00 -41.30
N GLN A 588 33.45 -3.53 -40.11
CA GLN A 588 34.46 -4.54 -39.78
C GLN A 588 33.83 -5.75 -39.08
N ARG A 589 34.35 -6.92 -39.43
CA ARG A 589 34.14 -8.19 -38.73
C ARG A 589 35.49 -8.61 -38.14
N GLY A 590 35.71 -8.28 -36.87
CA GLY A 590 37.02 -8.42 -36.24
C GLY A 590 38.03 -7.47 -36.90
N LYS A 591 39.03 -8.03 -37.59
CA LYS A 591 40.04 -7.23 -38.32
C LYS A 591 39.80 -7.17 -39.84
N SER A 592 38.75 -7.82 -40.33
CA SER A 592 38.46 -7.91 -41.77
C SER A 592 37.27 -7.01 -42.13
N PRO A 593 37.32 -6.27 -43.25
CA PRO A 593 36.20 -5.44 -43.68
C PRO A 593 35.01 -6.32 -44.06
N ARG A 594 33.80 -5.88 -43.69
CA ARG A 594 32.54 -6.53 -44.08
C ARG A 594 32.26 -6.28 -45.56
N LEU A 595 31.86 -7.35 -46.25
CA LEU A 595 31.41 -7.29 -47.64
C LEU A 595 29.96 -6.82 -47.72
N TYR A 596 29.12 -7.09 -46.72
CA TYR A 596 27.67 -6.83 -46.80
C TYR A 596 27.15 -5.90 -45.68
N PRO A 597 27.74 -4.70 -45.47
CA PRO A 597 27.32 -3.80 -44.39
C PRO A 597 25.87 -3.31 -44.54
N GLY A 598 25.33 -3.31 -45.77
CA GLY A 598 23.95 -2.92 -46.06
C GLY A 598 22.90 -3.93 -45.58
N SER A 599 23.29 -5.16 -45.28
CA SER A 599 22.38 -6.20 -44.78
C SER A 599 22.11 -6.11 -43.28
N LEU A 600 22.84 -5.29 -42.53
CA LEU A 600 22.68 -5.17 -41.07
C LEU A 600 21.70 -4.06 -40.69
N VAL A 601 20.80 -4.38 -39.77
CA VAL A 601 19.90 -3.43 -39.10
C VAL A 601 20.05 -3.57 -37.59
N TRP A 602 20.58 -2.56 -36.93
CA TRP A 602 20.85 -2.58 -35.48
C TRP A 602 19.68 -2.02 -34.69
N CYS A 603 19.16 -2.77 -33.73
CA CYS A 603 18.06 -2.39 -32.84
C CYS A 603 18.58 -2.05 -31.44
N LEU A 604 18.29 -0.84 -30.96
CA LEU A 604 18.86 -0.29 -29.73
C LEU A 604 17.79 0.29 -28.79
N LYS A 605 18.07 0.23 -27.48
CA LYS A 605 17.19 0.74 -26.43
C LYS A 605 17.37 2.24 -26.22
N LYS A 606 16.29 2.95 -25.90
CA LYS A 606 16.34 4.33 -25.36
C LYS A 606 17.08 4.38 -24.01
N PRO A 607 17.69 5.53 -23.66
CA PRO A 607 18.23 5.75 -22.32
C PRO A 607 17.14 5.68 -21.25
N GLY A 608 17.49 5.19 -20.06
CA GLY A 608 16.61 5.16 -18.89
C GLY A 608 16.47 3.79 -18.24
N ARG A 609 16.07 3.81 -16.97
CA ARG A 609 15.96 2.60 -16.13
C ARG A 609 14.58 1.94 -16.17
N ASP A 610 13.62 2.50 -16.93
CA ASP A 610 12.22 2.03 -16.97
C ASP A 610 12.12 0.50 -17.17
N PHE A 611 12.80 -0.04 -18.19
CA PHE A 611 12.77 -1.48 -18.47
C PHE A 611 13.31 -2.31 -17.30
N ARG A 612 14.44 -1.89 -16.72
CA ARG A 612 15.04 -2.53 -15.56
C ARG A 612 14.08 -2.50 -14.36
N GLU A 613 13.47 -1.35 -14.08
CA GLU A 613 12.54 -1.21 -12.96
C GLU A 613 11.28 -2.09 -13.12
N LYS A 614 10.77 -2.23 -14.35
CA LYS A 614 9.65 -3.13 -14.65
C LYS A 614 10.02 -4.60 -14.46
N VAL A 615 11.22 -5.00 -14.90
CA VAL A 615 11.72 -6.37 -14.73
C VAL A 615 11.96 -6.69 -13.25
N GLU A 616 12.61 -5.79 -12.50
CA GLU A 616 12.82 -5.95 -11.06
C GLU A 616 11.49 -6.09 -10.31
N LEU A 617 10.49 -5.27 -10.66
CA LEU A 617 9.15 -5.37 -10.08
C LEU A 617 8.46 -6.69 -10.41
N TRP A 618 8.56 -7.15 -11.66
CA TRP A 618 8.03 -8.45 -12.07
C TRP A 618 8.69 -9.61 -11.33
N LEU A 619 10.02 -9.61 -11.24
CA LEU A 619 10.79 -10.63 -10.51
C LEU A 619 10.41 -10.68 -9.04
N ALA A 620 10.23 -9.52 -8.41
CA ALA A 620 9.78 -9.44 -7.02
C ALA A 620 8.38 -10.05 -6.84
N TRP A 621 7.41 -9.71 -7.70
CA TRP A 621 6.07 -10.31 -7.67
C TRP A 621 6.09 -11.81 -7.96
N LYS A 622 6.92 -12.26 -8.90
CA LYS A 622 7.09 -13.68 -9.24
C LYS A 622 7.63 -14.48 -8.05
N ARG A 623 8.60 -13.92 -7.31
CA ARG A 623 9.14 -14.53 -6.08
C ARG A 623 8.07 -14.60 -4.98
N VAL A 624 7.32 -13.52 -4.77
CA VAL A 624 6.21 -13.48 -3.80
C VAL A 624 5.12 -14.51 -4.14
N HIS A 625 4.69 -14.57 -5.41
CA HIS A 625 3.70 -15.53 -5.86
C HIS A 625 4.17 -16.98 -5.65
N LYS A 626 5.45 -17.26 -5.93
CA LYS A 626 6.06 -18.57 -5.69
C LYS A 626 6.04 -18.94 -4.20
N GLU A 627 6.49 -18.05 -3.33
CA GLU A 627 6.53 -18.30 -1.88
C GLU A 627 5.13 -18.54 -1.28
N ILE A 628 4.10 -17.84 -1.78
CA ILE A 628 2.70 -18.07 -1.37
C ILE A 628 2.19 -19.43 -1.85
N THR A 629 2.53 -19.80 -3.09
CA THR A 629 2.13 -21.10 -3.67
C THR A 629 2.78 -22.26 -2.92
N GLU A 630 4.03 -22.08 -2.48
CA GLU A 630 4.81 -23.06 -1.71
C GLU A 630 4.51 -23.03 -0.21
N GLY A 631 3.73 -22.05 0.28
CA GLY A 631 3.41 -21.89 1.70
C GLY A 631 4.58 -21.43 2.57
N THR A 632 5.64 -20.87 1.97
CA THR A 632 6.83 -20.39 2.68
C THR A 632 6.70 -18.92 3.11
N LEU A 633 5.83 -18.15 2.46
CA LEU A 633 5.46 -16.81 2.93
C LEU A 633 4.42 -16.95 4.04
N GLY A 634 4.81 -16.66 5.29
CA GLY A 634 3.91 -16.75 6.43
C GLY A 634 2.70 -15.82 6.31
N GLY A 635 1.51 -16.34 6.62
CA GLY A 635 0.23 -15.61 6.56
C GLY A 635 -0.88 -16.46 5.94
N ASP A 636 -2.11 -16.26 6.39
CA ASP A 636 -3.29 -16.90 5.80
C ASP A 636 -3.73 -16.06 4.59
N PHE A 637 -3.43 -16.53 3.38
CA PHE A 637 -3.89 -15.91 2.13
C PHE A 637 -5.12 -16.65 1.61
N ASP A 638 -6.25 -15.94 1.55
CA ASP A 638 -7.48 -16.49 1.02
C ASP A 638 -7.46 -16.59 -0.52
N ARG A 639 -8.55 -17.08 -1.11
CA ARG A 639 -8.63 -17.24 -2.57
C ARG A 639 -8.63 -15.90 -3.31
N VAL A 640 -9.16 -14.84 -2.70
CA VAL A 640 -9.24 -13.49 -3.27
C VAL A 640 -7.86 -12.86 -3.25
N ASP A 641 -7.14 -12.94 -2.13
CA ASP A 641 -5.76 -12.46 -1.98
C ASP A 641 -4.84 -13.10 -3.02
N ARG A 642 -4.94 -14.42 -3.20
CA ARG A 642 -4.14 -15.16 -4.19
C ARG A 642 -4.45 -14.71 -5.61
N ALA A 643 -5.72 -14.48 -5.94
CA ALA A 643 -6.12 -14.00 -7.25
C ALA A 643 -5.62 -12.58 -7.53
N GLU A 644 -5.67 -11.69 -6.53
CA GLU A 644 -5.13 -10.33 -6.64
C GLU A 644 -3.61 -10.35 -6.88
N ILE A 645 -2.86 -11.15 -6.11
CA ILE A 645 -1.41 -11.26 -6.25
C ILE A 645 -1.02 -11.85 -7.60
N HIS A 646 -1.74 -12.86 -8.08
CA HIS A 646 -1.55 -13.40 -9.43
C HIS A 646 -1.81 -12.33 -10.50
N SER A 647 -2.87 -11.53 -10.36
CA SER A 647 -3.15 -10.40 -11.25
C SER A 647 -1.98 -9.40 -11.24
N LYS A 648 -1.49 -8.99 -10.07
CA LYS A 648 -0.35 -8.06 -9.95
C LYS A 648 0.93 -8.60 -10.58
N MET A 649 1.21 -9.90 -10.44
CA MET A 649 2.32 -10.55 -11.11
C MET A 649 2.17 -10.51 -12.64
N SER A 650 0.98 -10.84 -13.15
CA SER A 650 0.68 -10.83 -14.59
C SER A 650 0.78 -9.41 -15.17
N ASP A 651 0.23 -8.41 -14.48
CA ASP A 651 0.29 -7.01 -14.89
C ASP A 651 1.74 -6.50 -14.92
N ALA A 652 2.57 -6.92 -13.95
CA ALA A 652 3.99 -6.56 -13.92
C ALA A 652 4.76 -7.24 -15.06
N GLU A 653 4.43 -8.49 -15.40
CA GLU A 653 5.01 -9.18 -16.57
C GLU A 653 4.67 -8.44 -17.86
N GLU A 654 3.40 -8.10 -18.06
CA GLU A 654 2.96 -7.40 -19.25
C GLU A 654 3.57 -6.02 -19.35
N GLY A 655 3.67 -5.29 -18.24
CA GLY A 655 4.39 -4.01 -18.18
C GLY A 655 5.87 -4.11 -18.52
N ALA A 656 6.54 -5.23 -18.20
CA ALA A 656 7.92 -5.47 -18.61
C ALA A 656 8.03 -5.77 -20.11
N LYS A 657 7.08 -6.54 -20.68
CA LYS A 657 7.01 -6.77 -22.14
C LYS A 657 6.75 -5.47 -22.88
N ASP A 658 5.74 -4.70 -22.49
CA ASP A 658 5.41 -3.41 -23.09
C ASP A 658 6.61 -2.46 -23.12
N GLU A 659 7.43 -2.46 -22.05
CA GLU A 659 8.63 -1.63 -22.01
C GLU A 659 9.76 -2.13 -22.92
N VAL A 660 9.77 -3.40 -23.36
CA VAL A 660 10.62 -3.81 -24.49
C VAL A 660 10.19 -3.10 -25.77
N TRP A 661 8.88 -3.05 -26.04
CA TRP A 661 8.31 -2.43 -27.23
C TRP A 661 8.43 -0.90 -27.25
N GLY A 662 8.27 -0.27 -26.08
CA GLY A 662 8.51 1.17 -25.90
C GLY A 662 10.00 1.52 -25.78
N GLY A 663 10.82 0.58 -25.32
CA GLY A 663 12.24 0.75 -25.03
C GLY A 663 13.14 0.59 -26.25
N TYR A 664 12.96 -0.48 -27.04
CA TYR A 664 13.72 -0.72 -28.28
C TYR A 664 13.17 0.14 -29.42
N ARG A 665 13.53 1.41 -29.35
CA ARG A 665 12.97 2.49 -30.15
C ARG A 665 13.81 2.84 -31.37
N PHE A 666 15.10 2.52 -31.36
CA PHE A 666 16.01 2.96 -32.41
C PHE A 666 16.42 1.81 -33.33
N ALA A 667 16.30 2.04 -34.64
CA ALA A 667 16.91 1.21 -35.67
C ALA A 667 18.04 1.98 -36.35
N VAL A 668 19.18 1.34 -36.59
CA VAL A 668 20.35 1.97 -37.22
C VAL A 668 20.83 1.11 -38.39
N ILE A 669 21.11 1.74 -39.53
CA ILE A 669 21.57 1.06 -40.75
C ILE A 669 22.79 1.77 -41.34
N ALA A 670 23.54 1.07 -42.20
CA ALA A 670 24.61 1.68 -42.98
C ALA A 670 24.09 2.74 -43.98
N ASP A 671 24.67 3.92 -44.04
CA ASP A 671 24.36 4.90 -45.09
C ASP A 671 25.62 5.68 -45.45
N ASN A 672 26.13 5.47 -46.67
CA ASN A 672 27.36 6.11 -47.15
C ASN A 672 27.21 7.63 -47.36
N LYS A 673 26.00 8.17 -47.26
CA LYS A 673 25.74 9.63 -47.30
C LYS A 673 25.98 10.30 -45.95
N GLU A 674 25.97 9.53 -44.86
CA GLU A 674 26.19 10.04 -43.51
C GLU A 674 27.69 10.06 -43.17
N SER A 675 28.12 11.06 -42.40
CA SER A 675 29.54 11.32 -42.12
C SER A 675 30.29 10.16 -41.43
N ASP A 676 29.58 9.39 -40.59
CA ASP A 676 30.11 8.21 -39.92
C ASP A 676 29.68 6.89 -40.59
N GLY A 677 28.87 6.98 -41.64
CA GLY A 677 28.33 5.84 -42.38
C GLY A 677 27.09 5.22 -41.73
N LEU A 678 26.44 5.88 -40.76
CA LEU A 678 25.26 5.35 -40.06
C LEU A 678 24.07 6.30 -40.13
N LYS A 679 22.90 5.73 -40.44
CA LYS A 679 21.62 6.43 -40.37
C LYS A 679 20.73 5.83 -39.28
N THR A 680 20.21 6.70 -38.41
CA THR A 680 19.34 6.32 -37.28
C THR A 680 17.88 6.62 -37.60
N PHE A 681 16.99 5.73 -37.17
CA PHE A 681 15.54 5.88 -37.24
C PHE A 681 14.94 5.70 -35.86
N ASP A 682 14.01 6.58 -35.55
CA ASP A 682 13.15 6.46 -34.40
C ASP A 682 11.86 5.74 -34.83
N LEU A 683 11.62 4.55 -34.28
CA LEU A 683 10.44 3.73 -34.54
C LEU A 683 9.20 4.24 -33.80
N GLY A 684 9.35 5.21 -32.89
CA GLY A 684 8.31 5.72 -32.00
C GLY A 684 8.11 4.86 -30.74
N ALA A 685 7.03 5.09 -30.00
CA ALA A 685 6.63 4.22 -28.88
C ALA A 685 5.77 3.06 -29.40
N GLY A 686 6.21 1.82 -29.15
CA GLY A 686 5.43 0.61 -29.47
C GLY A 686 4.70 0.06 -28.25
N HIS A 687 3.81 -0.90 -28.48
CA HIS A 687 3.09 -1.64 -27.43
C HIS A 687 2.98 -3.13 -27.82
N SER A 688 2.98 -4.03 -26.83
CA SER A 688 3.00 -5.48 -27.03
C SER A 688 1.71 -6.02 -27.67
N SER A 689 0.61 -5.27 -27.54
CA SER A 689 -0.74 -5.63 -27.99
C SER A 689 -1.03 -5.36 -29.47
N GLY A 690 -0.02 -4.89 -30.23
CA GLY A 690 -0.14 -4.68 -31.67
C GLY A 690 -0.27 -5.99 -32.45
N ALA A 691 -0.90 -5.92 -33.63
CA ALA A 691 -0.95 -7.06 -34.57
C ALA A 691 0.40 -7.29 -35.29
N GLU A 692 1.28 -6.29 -35.27
CA GLU A 692 2.60 -6.32 -35.91
C GLU A 692 3.65 -6.83 -34.92
N THR A 693 4.68 -7.55 -35.40
CA THR A 693 5.82 -8.04 -34.58
C THR A 693 6.91 -6.96 -34.43
N LEU A 694 7.82 -7.05 -33.45
CA LEU A 694 8.94 -6.10 -33.34
C LEU A 694 9.81 -6.09 -34.60
N CYS A 695 10.08 -7.27 -35.16
CA CYS A 695 10.75 -7.42 -36.44
C CYS A 695 9.94 -6.77 -37.58
N GLY A 696 8.63 -7.02 -37.64
CA GLY A 696 7.72 -6.42 -38.61
C GLY A 696 7.75 -4.89 -38.56
N ARG A 697 7.71 -4.32 -37.36
CA ARG A 697 7.74 -2.88 -37.14
C ARG A 697 9.00 -2.22 -37.70
N VAL A 698 10.16 -2.84 -37.50
CA VAL A 698 11.43 -2.35 -38.08
C VAL A 698 11.36 -2.40 -39.62
N ILE A 699 10.88 -3.51 -40.18
CA ILE A 699 10.72 -3.69 -41.63
C ILE A 699 9.75 -2.65 -42.22
N THR A 700 8.60 -2.46 -41.59
CA THR A 700 7.58 -1.47 -42.00
C THR A 700 8.14 -0.05 -41.94
N ALA A 701 8.89 0.29 -40.89
CA ALA A 701 9.56 1.58 -40.80
C ALA A 701 10.55 1.79 -41.96
N LEU A 702 11.41 0.79 -42.26
CA LEU A 702 12.35 0.87 -43.37
C LEU A 702 11.65 0.96 -44.74
N LYS A 703 10.55 0.23 -44.95
CA LYS A 703 9.74 0.30 -46.18
C LYS A 703 9.07 1.66 -46.34
N SER A 704 8.47 2.20 -45.28
CA SER A 704 7.78 3.50 -45.31
C SER A 704 8.69 4.67 -45.72
N GLN A 705 9.99 4.55 -45.42
CA GLN A 705 11.01 5.54 -45.79
C GLN A 705 11.74 5.21 -47.10
N ALA A 706 11.27 4.22 -47.86
CA ALA A 706 11.86 3.74 -49.12
C ALA A 706 13.32 3.23 -48.98
N LEU A 707 13.71 2.77 -47.78
CA LEU A 707 15.05 2.26 -47.48
C LEU A 707 15.16 0.74 -47.64
N LEU A 708 14.02 0.06 -47.66
CA LEU A 708 13.88 -1.38 -47.92
C LEU A 708 12.74 -1.57 -48.93
N ASN A 709 12.96 -2.38 -49.95
CA ASN A 709 11.95 -2.75 -50.94
C ASN A 709 11.84 -4.28 -51.05
N GLU A 710 10.66 -4.78 -51.42
CA GLU A 710 10.45 -6.22 -51.66
C GLU A 710 11.04 -6.67 -52.99
N SER A 711 11.13 -5.75 -53.94
CA SER A 711 11.65 -5.98 -55.29
C SER A 711 12.30 -4.70 -55.82
N VAL A 712 13.06 -4.84 -56.90
CA VAL A 712 13.58 -3.72 -57.70
C VAL A 712 12.95 -3.72 -59.10
N GLY A 713 12.77 -2.54 -59.70
CA GLY A 713 12.28 -2.38 -61.07
C GLY A 713 13.37 -1.89 -62.01
N ALA A 714 13.22 -2.14 -63.32
CA ALA A 714 14.23 -1.82 -64.32
C ALA A 714 14.62 -0.34 -64.35
N SER A 715 13.62 0.56 -64.33
CA SER A 715 13.84 2.01 -64.33
C SER A 715 14.62 2.52 -63.10
N TYR A 716 14.54 1.81 -61.96
CA TYR A 716 15.36 2.16 -60.78
C TYR A 716 16.84 1.84 -61.03
N ILE A 717 17.14 0.67 -61.60
CA ILE A 717 18.51 0.26 -61.92
C ILE A 717 19.10 1.20 -62.98
N GLU A 718 18.33 1.51 -64.03
CA GLU A 718 18.75 2.42 -65.09
C GLU A 718 19.05 3.84 -64.57
N ARG A 719 18.17 4.40 -63.72
CA ARG A 719 18.38 5.72 -63.11
C ARG A 719 19.63 5.78 -62.23
N ASN A 720 19.94 4.67 -61.55
CA ASN A 720 21.10 4.56 -60.66
C ASN A 720 22.32 3.90 -61.34
N TRP A 721 22.35 3.86 -62.67
CA TRP A 721 23.50 3.32 -63.41
C TRP A 721 24.77 4.12 -63.09
N PRO A 722 25.89 3.48 -62.72
CA PRO A 722 27.12 4.18 -62.36
C PRO A 722 27.62 5.06 -63.51
N PRO A 723 27.92 6.35 -63.28
CA PRO A 723 28.36 7.26 -64.35
C PRO A 723 29.55 6.72 -65.14
N ALA A 724 30.52 6.08 -64.46
CA ALA A 724 31.69 5.48 -65.08
C ALA A 724 31.39 4.29 -66.02
N LEU A 725 30.20 3.69 -65.91
CA LEU A 725 29.78 2.55 -66.73
C LEU A 725 28.74 2.91 -67.78
N LYS A 726 28.22 4.16 -67.80
CA LYS A 726 27.19 4.60 -68.74
C LYS A 726 27.66 4.54 -70.19
N ASP A 727 28.87 5.01 -70.46
CA ASP A 727 29.45 5.02 -71.82
C ASP A 727 29.69 3.60 -72.35
N SER A 728 30.02 2.65 -71.47
CA SER A 728 30.18 1.24 -71.83
C SER A 728 28.85 0.52 -72.02
N GLY A 729 27.77 1.03 -71.43
CA GLY A 729 26.45 0.42 -71.40
C GLY A 729 26.38 -0.96 -70.71
N ALA A 730 27.43 -1.35 -69.97
CA ALA A 730 27.55 -2.67 -69.36
C ALA A 730 27.91 -2.58 -67.86
N TRP A 731 27.12 -3.21 -67.00
CA TRP A 731 27.33 -3.27 -65.56
C TRP A 731 27.62 -4.71 -65.13
N PRO A 732 28.82 -5.03 -64.62
CA PRO A 732 29.10 -6.35 -64.06
C PRO A 732 28.08 -6.74 -62.99
N LEU A 733 27.51 -7.94 -63.09
CA LEU A 733 26.50 -8.43 -62.13
C LEU A 733 27.05 -8.54 -60.70
N ALA A 734 28.33 -8.92 -60.55
CA ALA A 734 29.01 -8.88 -59.26
C ALA A 734 28.98 -7.48 -58.62
N SER A 735 29.22 -6.43 -59.42
CA SER A 735 29.22 -5.04 -58.95
C SER A 735 27.80 -4.51 -58.72
N LEU A 736 26.83 -4.91 -59.55
CA LEU A 736 25.41 -4.58 -59.34
C LEU A 736 24.92 -5.18 -58.01
N ARG A 737 25.14 -6.48 -57.80
CA ARG A 737 24.85 -7.18 -56.54
C ARG A 737 25.50 -6.48 -55.36
N GLN A 738 26.80 -6.17 -55.46
CA GLN A 738 27.54 -5.49 -54.40
C GLN A 738 26.95 -4.12 -54.05
N SER A 739 26.35 -3.42 -55.02
CA SER A 739 25.72 -2.10 -54.80
C SER A 739 24.45 -2.19 -53.95
N PHE A 740 23.70 -3.31 -54.00
CA PHE A 740 22.60 -3.57 -53.05
C PHE A 740 23.15 -3.96 -51.67
N LEU A 741 24.19 -4.78 -51.62
CA LEU A 741 24.73 -5.34 -50.38
C LEU A 741 25.56 -4.36 -49.54
N ASN A 742 26.14 -3.33 -50.16
CA ASN A 742 26.87 -2.27 -49.46
C ASN A 742 26.01 -1.04 -49.13
N GLY A 743 24.71 -1.08 -49.45
CA GLY A 743 23.76 0.02 -49.20
C GLY A 743 23.87 1.21 -50.16
N SER A 744 24.57 1.08 -51.29
CA SER A 744 24.61 2.13 -52.34
C SER A 744 23.29 2.23 -53.11
N LEU A 745 22.60 1.10 -53.28
CA LEU A 745 21.22 1.01 -53.76
C LEU A 745 20.27 0.68 -52.60
N THR A 746 18.97 0.67 -52.89
CA THR A 746 17.95 0.30 -51.89
C THR A 746 18.20 -1.11 -51.34
N ARG A 747 17.79 -1.37 -50.09
CA ARG A 747 17.93 -2.71 -49.50
C ARG A 747 16.84 -3.63 -50.02
N LEU A 748 17.16 -4.91 -50.04
CA LEU A 748 16.23 -6.00 -50.32
C LEU A 748 16.32 -7.01 -49.16
N LEU A 749 15.24 -7.73 -48.89
CA LEU A 749 15.22 -8.78 -47.85
C LEU A 749 16.22 -9.89 -48.17
N ASP A 750 16.20 -10.36 -49.43
CA ASP A 750 17.14 -11.32 -50.00
C ASP A 750 17.59 -10.82 -51.39
N PRO A 751 18.67 -10.03 -51.46
CA PRO A 751 19.15 -9.45 -52.71
C PRO A 751 19.45 -10.49 -53.79
N ASP A 752 19.97 -11.66 -53.41
CA ASP A 752 20.40 -12.70 -54.35
C ASP A 752 19.18 -13.37 -54.99
N ALA A 753 18.18 -13.73 -54.18
CA ALA A 753 16.93 -14.30 -54.68
C ALA A 753 16.18 -13.30 -55.58
N VAL A 754 16.05 -12.05 -55.14
CA VAL A 754 15.32 -11.01 -55.90
C VAL A 754 16.01 -10.72 -57.22
N LEU A 755 17.33 -10.55 -57.25
CA LEU A 755 18.06 -10.24 -58.48
C LEU A 755 18.03 -11.42 -59.47
N ARG A 756 18.15 -12.67 -59.00
CA ARG A 756 18.01 -13.86 -59.85
C ARG A 756 16.65 -13.91 -60.53
N THR A 757 15.56 -13.62 -59.82
CA THR A 757 14.23 -13.60 -60.43
C THR A 757 14.05 -12.39 -61.37
N LYS A 758 14.47 -11.19 -60.95
CA LYS A 758 14.18 -9.96 -61.68
C LYS A 758 15.01 -9.78 -62.95
N ILE A 759 16.26 -10.24 -62.97
CA ILE A 759 17.10 -10.14 -64.17
C ILE A 759 16.52 -11.00 -65.30
N VAL A 760 15.99 -12.20 -65.02
CA VAL A 760 15.27 -13.00 -66.02
C VAL A 760 14.07 -12.22 -66.58
N GLU A 761 13.28 -11.61 -65.70
CA GLU A 761 12.11 -10.81 -66.09
C GLU A 761 12.49 -9.60 -66.96
N PHE A 762 13.58 -8.90 -66.62
CA PHE A 762 14.05 -7.74 -67.37
C PHE A 762 14.59 -8.10 -68.77
N VAL A 763 15.28 -9.24 -68.89
CA VAL A 763 15.77 -9.75 -70.19
C VAL A 763 14.62 -10.17 -71.09
N LEU A 764 13.61 -10.84 -70.53
CA LEU A 764 12.41 -11.25 -71.25
C LEU A 764 11.59 -10.04 -71.73
N ARG A 765 11.46 -9.00 -70.90
CA ARG A 765 10.67 -7.79 -71.22
C ARG A 765 11.39 -6.76 -72.07
N LYS A 766 12.62 -7.03 -72.50
CA LYS A 766 13.47 -6.12 -73.28
C LYS A 766 13.90 -4.86 -72.52
N ASP A 767 13.83 -4.87 -71.19
CA ASP A 767 14.28 -3.76 -70.35
C ASP A 767 15.82 -3.71 -70.27
N PHE A 768 16.47 -4.86 -70.18
CA PHE A 768 17.93 -5.02 -70.19
C PHE A 768 18.35 -6.24 -71.01
N GLY A 769 19.62 -6.31 -71.41
CA GLY A 769 20.25 -7.55 -71.88
C GLY A 769 21.15 -8.16 -70.82
N LEU A 770 21.48 -9.45 -70.96
CA LEU A 770 22.50 -10.12 -70.17
C LEU A 770 23.63 -10.57 -71.10
N ALA A 771 24.88 -10.45 -70.70
CA ALA A 771 26.01 -10.95 -71.48
C ALA A 771 27.06 -11.63 -70.62
N SER A 772 27.75 -12.62 -71.19
CA SER A 772 28.83 -13.36 -70.52
C SER A 772 30.07 -13.48 -71.40
N GLY A 773 31.23 -13.65 -70.78
CA GLY A 773 32.51 -13.89 -71.47
C GLY A 773 32.95 -12.67 -72.30
N LYS A 774 33.32 -11.57 -71.64
CA LYS A 774 33.78 -10.36 -72.34
C LYS A 774 35.08 -10.64 -73.11
N LYS A 775 35.06 -10.40 -74.41
CA LYS A 775 36.21 -10.61 -75.32
C LYS A 775 37.12 -9.38 -75.36
N PRO A 776 38.41 -9.54 -75.76
CA PRO A 776 39.36 -8.42 -75.86
C PRO A 776 38.96 -7.31 -76.86
N ASP A 777 38.11 -7.64 -77.83
CA ASP A 777 37.57 -6.74 -78.86
C ASP A 777 36.39 -5.88 -78.37
N GLY A 778 35.93 -6.07 -77.13
CA GLY A 778 34.78 -5.36 -76.55
C GLY A 778 33.43 -6.04 -76.80
N GLY A 779 33.40 -7.20 -77.48
CA GLY A 779 32.25 -8.07 -77.63
C GLY A 779 32.06 -9.03 -76.45
N TYR A 780 31.06 -9.92 -76.57
CA TYR A 780 30.74 -10.94 -75.57
C TYR A 780 30.64 -12.32 -76.23
N GLU A 781 30.89 -13.38 -75.47
CA GLU A 781 30.73 -14.77 -75.93
C GLU A 781 29.26 -15.13 -76.11
N ARG A 782 28.39 -14.67 -75.20
CA ARG A 782 26.94 -14.86 -75.29
C ARG A 782 26.22 -13.57 -74.89
N VAL A 783 25.14 -13.25 -75.59
CA VAL A 783 24.26 -12.10 -75.32
C VAL A 783 22.80 -12.56 -75.37
N TRP A 784 22.10 -12.41 -74.25
CA TRP A 784 20.67 -12.69 -74.12
C TRP A 784 19.88 -11.38 -74.09
N PHE A 785 18.85 -11.31 -74.93
CA PHE A 785 17.93 -10.17 -75.03
C PHE A 785 16.65 -10.65 -75.72
N ASN A 786 15.48 -10.41 -75.10
CA ASN A 786 14.19 -10.95 -75.56
C ASN A 786 14.14 -12.48 -75.63
N GLU A 787 14.72 -13.17 -74.65
CA GLU A 787 14.77 -14.64 -74.58
C GLU A 787 14.45 -15.12 -73.18
N THR A 788 13.90 -16.33 -73.08
CA THR A 788 13.69 -17.01 -71.80
C THR A 788 15.03 -17.55 -71.30
N LEU A 789 15.46 -17.09 -70.14
CA LEU A 789 16.71 -17.51 -69.49
C LEU A 789 16.40 -18.38 -68.26
N PRO A 790 17.03 -19.57 -68.10
CA PRO A 790 16.98 -20.29 -66.83
C PRO A 790 17.72 -19.50 -65.75
N SER A 791 17.23 -19.55 -64.50
CA SER A 791 17.80 -18.80 -63.36
C SER A 791 19.26 -19.14 -63.06
N ASP A 792 19.71 -20.31 -63.50
CA ASP A 792 21.06 -20.83 -63.26
C ASP A 792 22.13 -20.12 -64.10
N GLU A 793 21.74 -19.47 -65.19
CA GLU A 793 22.64 -18.65 -66.03
C GLU A 793 22.95 -17.28 -65.38
N ILE A 794 22.25 -16.92 -64.29
CA ILE A 794 22.54 -15.71 -63.52
C ILE A 794 23.62 -16.06 -62.50
N SER A 795 24.89 -15.90 -62.88
CA SER A 795 26.01 -15.91 -61.95
C SER A 795 26.44 -14.49 -61.59
N PHE A 796 26.64 -14.22 -60.29
CA PHE A 796 27.13 -12.93 -59.80
C PHE A 796 28.66 -12.84 -59.82
N GLU A 797 29.25 -13.26 -60.94
CA GLU A 797 30.68 -13.25 -61.20
C GLU A 797 31.08 -12.01 -62.02
N SER A 798 32.38 -11.69 -62.05
CA SER A 798 32.92 -10.55 -62.80
C SER A 798 32.82 -10.70 -64.33
N GLY A 799 32.60 -11.93 -64.82
CA GLY A 799 32.48 -12.25 -66.25
C GLY A 799 31.07 -12.10 -66.83
N VAL A 800 30.07 -11.75 -66.01
CA VAL A 800 28.67 -11.59 -66.42
C VAL A 800 28.21 -10.14 -66.24
N PHE A 801 27.51 -9.60 -67.23
CA PHE A 801 27.19 -8.17 -67.33
C PHE A 801 25.71 -7.96 -67.64
N LEU A 802 25.08 -7.03 -66.94
CA LEU A 802 23.79 -6.44 -67.32
C LEU A 802 24.05 -5.35 -68.37
N LEU A 803 23.34 -5.39 -69.50
CA LEU A 803 23.49 -4.45 -70.60
C LEU A 803 22.29 -3.51 -70.68
N LEU A 804 22.56 -2.22 -70.94
CA LEU A 804 21.50 -1.27 -71.32
C LEU A 804 20.77 -1.76 -72.58
N GLN A 805 19.47 -1.47 -72.67
CA GLN A 805 18.61 -1.86 -73.78
C GLN A 805 19.23 -1.52 -75.16
N SER A 806 19.74 -0.30 -75.32
CA SER A 806 20.35 0.17 -76.56
C SER A 806 21.58 -0.65 -76.97
N LYS A 807 22.42 -1.03 -75.99
CA LYS A 807 23.63 -1.83 -76.22
C LYS A 807 23.30 -3.29 -76.51
N ALA A 808 22.35 -3.87 -75.78
CA ALA A 808 21.89 -5.25 -75.98
C ALA A 808 21.27 -5.45 -77.37
N LYS A 809 20.45 -4.48 -77.81
CA LYS A 809 19.86 -4.47 -79.16
C LYS A 809 20.93 -4.40 -80.25
N PHE A 810 21.88 -3.47 -80.13
CA PHE A 810 22.98 -3.31 -81.08
C PHE A 810 23.81 -4.60 -81.24
N LEU A 811 24.18 -5.24 -80.12
CA LEU A 811 25.00 -6.45 -80.14
C LEU A 811 24.28 -7.68 -80.70
N LYS A 812 22.95 -7.68 -80.71
CA LYS A 812 22.14 -8.81 -81.21
C LYS A 812 21.77 -8.67 -82.68
N GLU A 813 21.55 -7.45 -83.15
CA GLU A 813 21.30 -7.12 -84.57
C GLU A 813 22.54 -7.36 -85.46
N GLU A 814 23.77 -7.34 -84.92
CA GLU A 814 25.01 -7.68 -85.67
C GLU A 814 25.21 -9.20 -85.91
N THR A 815 24.40 -10.08 -85.31
CA THR A 815 24.66 -11.54 -85.25
C THR A 815 23.72 -12.47 -86.05
N GLU A 816 22.82 -11.98 -86.90
CA GLU A 816 21.94 -12.86 -87.72
C GLU A 816 22.52 -13.23 -89.12
N PRO A 817 22.55 -14.53 -89.50
CA PRO A 817 22.54 -15.00 -90.90
C PRO A 817 21.19 -15.67 -91.32
N ILE A 818 20.84 -15.56 -92.61
CA ILE A 818 19.56 -15.98 -93.28
C ILE A 818 19.58 -17.46 -93.78
N PRO A 819 18.43 -18.18 -93.96
CA PRO A 819 18.31 -19.66 -93.95
C PRO A 819 17.96 -20.37 -95.29
N GLY A 820 17.99 -21.72 -95.28
CA GLY A 820 17.33 -22.65 -96.22
C GLY A 820 17.58 -24.13 -95.82
N GLY A 821 16.74 -25.15 -96.05
CA GLY A 821 15.42 -25.35 -96.65
C GLY A 821 14.91 -26.80 -96.33
N SER A 822 13.61 -27.07 -96.55
CA SER A 822 12.78 -28.27 -96.23
C SER A 822 13.08 -29.54 -97.11
N PRO A 823 12.45 -30.76 -96.97
CA PRO A 823 10.99 -31.05 -96.88
C PRO A 823 10.43 -32.33 -96.09
N GLU A 824 9.14 -32.26 -95.68
CA GLU A 824 7.96 -33.22 -95.65
C GLU A 824 8.02 -34.77 -95.34
N PRO A 825 6.89 -35.56 -95.15
CA PRO A 825 5.56 -35.35 -94.48
C PRO A 825 4.90 -36.60 -93.71
N VAL A 826 3.99 -36.34 -92.71
CA VAL A 826 2.60 -36.92 -92.39
C VAL A 826 2.41 -38.45 -92.09
N PRO A 827 1.43 -39.05 -91.30
CA PRO A 827 0.00 -38.70 -91.00
C PRO A 827 -0.61 -38.94 -89.57
N ILE A 828 -1.89 -38.51 -89.46
CA ILE A 828 -2.93 -38.50 -88.37
C ILE A 828 -3.71 -39.85 -88.29
N PRO A 829 -4.62 -40.18 -87.31
CA PRO A 829 -5.98 -39.60 -87.16
C PRO A 829 -6.62 -39.53 -85.73
N GLU A 830 -7.75 -38.80 -85.65
CA GLU A 830 -8.82 -38.61 -84.62
C GLU A 830 -9.89 -39.76 -84.69
N PRO A 831 -11.14 -39.78 -84.10
CA PRO A 831 -11.87 -38.93 -83.10
C PRO A 831 -12.88 -39.64 -82.09
N GLU A 832 -13.43 -38.85 -81.12
CA GLU A 832 -14.85 -38.76 -80.57
C GLU A 832 -15.65 -39.95 -79.91
N PRO A 833 -16.88 -39.78 -79.29
CA PRO A 833 -17.50 -38.74 -78.41
C PRO A 833 -18.55 -39.25 -77.32
N LYS A 834 -19.19 -38.31 -76.57
CA LYS A 834 -20.61 -38.22 -76.06
C LYS A 834 -20.95 -38.23 -74.54
N THR A 835 -21.65 -37.15 -74.13
CA THR A 835 -22.54 -36.86 -72.97
C THR A 835 -23.94 -37.56 -73.10
N PRO A 836 -25.03 -37.35 -72.28
CA PRO A 836 -25.33 -36.42 -71.14
C PRO A 836 -26.24 -36.95 -69.96
N SER A 837 -26.57 -36.04 -69.01
CA SER A 837 -27.90 -35.80 -68.37
C SER A 837 -28.27 -36.39 -66.99
N GLY A 838 -28.86 -35.55 -66.12
CA GLY A 838 -29.98 -35.93 -65.22
C GLY A 838 -29.98 -35.38 -63.78
N SER A 839 -30.97 -34.56 -63.44
CA SER A 839 -31.24 -33.84 -62.17
C SER A 839 -32.21 -34.56 -61.19
N GLU A 840 -32.01 -34.36 -59.85
CA GLU A 840 -32.93 -34.34 -58.65
C GLU A 840 -34.13 -35.32 -58.49
N PRO A 841 -34.60 -35.73 -57.26
CA PRO A 841 -35.13 -34.84 -56.17
C PRO A 841 -35.06 -35.33 -54.68
N GLU A 842 -35.44 -34.43 -53.74
CA GLU A 842 -35.80 -34.61 -52.29
C GLU A 842 -37.20 -35.30 -52.10
N PRO A 843 -37.71 -35.78 -50.90
CA PRO A 843 -37.81 -35.03 -49.61
C PRO A 843 -37.96 -35.79 -48.22
N GLU A 844 -37.77 -35.04 -47.10
CA GLU A 844 -38.55 -34.93 -45.81
C GLU A 844 -38.67 -36.06 -44.70
N PRO A 845 -39.08 -35.77 -43.41
CA PRO A 845 -38.19 -35.33 -42.30
C PRO A 845 -38.43 -36.03 -40.92
N VAL A 846 -37.48 -35.96 -39.97
CA VAL A 846 -37.72 -36.26 -38.52
C VAL A 846 -36.68 -35.52 -37.64
N PRO A 847 -36.94 -35.30 -36.33
CA PRO A 847 -36.65 -34.06 -35.64
C PRO A 847 -35.24 -34.04 -35.03
N GLY A 848 -34.45 -33.02 -35.35
CA GLY A 848 -33.18 -32.80 -34.68
C GLY A 848 -32.28 -31.88 -35.48
N LEU A 849 -31.81 -30.81 -34.83
CA LEU A 849 -30.82 -29.84 -35.31
C LEU A 849 -31.13 -29.15 -36.65
N LYS A 850 -31.33 -27.82 -36.61
CA LYS A 850 -31.43 -27.00 -37.82
C LYS A 850 -30.07 -26.93 -38.52
N THR A 851 -29.95 -27.56 -39.66
CA THR A 851 -28.77 -27.49 -40.53
C THR A 851 -28.94 -26.33 -41.52
N PHE A 852 -27.96 -25.42 -41.58
CA PHE A 852 -27.94 -24.32 -42.54
C PHE A 852 -27.04 -24.71 -43.73
N ARG A 853 -27.60 -24.74 -44.95
CA ARG A 853 -26.85 -24.99 -46.19
C ARG A 853 -26.71 -23.67 -46.95
N ILE A 854 -25.46 -23.27 -47.24
CA ILE A 854 -25.13 -22.01 -47.94
C ILE A 854 -24.48 -22.39 -49.27
N ILE A 855 -25.09 -22.02 -50.40
CA ILE A 855 -24.63 -22.36 -51.77
C ILE A 855 -24.63 -21.09 -52.63
N GLY A 856 -23.56 -20.86 -53.39
CA GLY A 856 -23.47 -19.77 -54.35
C GLY A 856 -22.06 -19.60 -54.94
N ASN A 857 -21.96 -18.96 -56.10
CA ASN A 857 -20.68 -18.68 -56.76
C ASN A 857 -20.01 -17.45 -56.14
N MET A 858 -18.73 -17.59 -55.77
CA MET A 858 -17.98 -16.54 -55.07
C MET A 858 -16.74 -16.08 -55.84
N PRO A 859 -16.60 -14.78 -56.14
CA PRO A 859 -15.40 -14.24 -56.78
C PRO A 859 -14.14 -14.43 -55.91
N PRO A 860 -12.96 -14.69 -56.50
CA PRO A 860 -11.71 -14.93 -55.76
C PRO A 860 -11.32 -13.80 -54.80
N GLU A 861 -11.68 -12.55 -55.10
CA GLU A 861 -11.27 -11.36 -54.35
C GLU A 861 -11.91 -11.28 -52.95
N VAL A 862 -12.98 -12.03 -52.71
CA VAL A 862 -13.74 -12.00 -51.45
C VAL A 862 -13.46 -13.20 -50.55
N TRP A 863 -12.66 -14.17 -51.01
CA TRP A 863 -12.39 -15.43 -50.29
C TRP A 863 -11.79 -15.20 -48.90
N ASN A 864 -10.83 -14.28 -48.76
CA ASN A 864 -10.22 -13.95 -47.46
C ASN A 864 -11.23 -13.29 -46.49
N ARG A 865 -12.18 -12.48 -47.00
CA ARG A 865 -13.21 -11.86 -46.16
C ARG A 865 -14.29 -12.86 -45.76
N PHE A 866 -14.64 -13.79 -46.64
CA PHE A 866 -15.56 -14.87 -46.33
C PHE A 866 -14.98 -15.80 -45.25
N GLY A 867 -13.71 -16.20 -45.41
CA GLY A 867 -12.99 -17.04 -44.46
C GLY A 867 -12.79 -16.41 -43.08
N THR A 868 -12.67 -15.09 -42.98
CA THR A 868 -12.50 -14.40 -41.70
C THR A 868 -13.82 -14.00 -41.03
N LYS A 869 -14.92 -13.85 -41.77
CA LYS A 869 -16.20 -13.38 -41.20
C LYS A 869 -17.27 -14.46 -41.04
N ILE A 870 -17.36 -15.41 -41.96
CA ILE A 870 -18.42 -16.43 -41.97
C ILE A 870 -17.94 -17.70 -41.27
N LEU A 871 -16.73 -18.17 -41.56
CA LEU A 871 -16.17 -19.40 -41.00
C LEU A 871 -16.10 -19.42 -39.46
N PRO A 872 -15.73 -18.32 -38.75
CA PRO A 872 -15.79 -18.28 -37.28
C PRO A 872 -17.21 -18.36 -36.71
N LYS A 873 -18.21 -17.82 -37.43
CA LYS A 873 -19.63 -17.91 -37.04
C LYS A 873 -20.22 -19.30 -37.29
N LEU A 874 -19.68 -20.05 -38.26
CA LEU A 874 -20.10 -21.43 -38.53
C LEU A 874 -19.42 -22.45 -37.58
N ARG A 875 -18.22 -22.12 -37.06
CA ARG A 875 -17.52 -22.92 -36.03
C ARG A 875 -18.25 -23.02 -34.69
N SER A 876 -19.24 -22.18 -34.41
CA SER A 876 -20.06 -22.29 -33.20
C SER A 876 -21.14 -23.39 -33.27
N GLY A 877 -21.31 -24.05 -34.41
CA GLY A 877 -22.19 -25.22 -34.56
C GLY A 877 -21.45 -26.54 -34.33
N SER A 878 -22.15 -27.54 -33.77
CA SER A 878 -21.66 -28.92 -33.63
C SER A 878 -21.82 -29.64 -34.98
N GLU A 879 -20.70 -30.03 -35.63
CA GLU A 879 -20.60 -30.75 -36.92
C GLU A 879 -20.60 -29.89 -38.21
N LEU A 880 -19.64 -28.96 -38.32
CA LEU A 880 -19.39 -28.24 -39.57
C LEU A 880 -18.77 -29.16 -40.65
N LYS A 881 -19.48 -29.37 -41.76
CA LYS A 881 -18.97 -30.01 -42.99
C LYS A 881 -18.86 -28.97 -44.11
N ILE A 882 -17.73 -28.93 -44.80
CA ILE A 882 -17.47 -27.99 -45.90
C ILE A 882 -17.17 -28.83 -47.15
N GLY A 883 -18.00 -28.68 -48.17
CA GLY A 883 -17.69 -29.14 -49.52
C GLY A 883 -17.01 -28.02 -50.29
N ILE A 884 -15.98 -28.35 -51.07
CA ILE A 884 -15.31 -27.43 -51.99
C ILE A 884 -15.52 -27.94 -53.41
N ASP A 885 -15.83 -27.03 -54.32
CA ASP A 885 -15.93 -27.28 -55.76
C ASP A 885 -15.22 -26.12 -56.46
N PHE A 886 -14.15 -26.44 -57.18
CA PHE A 886 -13.35 -25.49 -57.92
C PHE A 886 -13.32 -25.92 -59.38
N SER A 887 -13.85 -25.06 -60.25
CA SER A 887 -13.78 -25.22 -61.71
C SER A 887 -12.87 -24.16 -62.28
N VAL A 888 -11.82 -24.58 -63.00
CA VAL A 888 -10.90 -23.66 -63.68
C VAL A 888 -10.68 -24.13 -65.11
N SER A 889 -10.80 -23.21 -66.07
CA SER A 889 -10.54 -23.49 -67.48
C SER A 889 -9.14 -23.01 -67.84
N MET A 890 -8.32 -23.88 -68.42
CA MET A 890 -6.96 -23.55 -68.83
C MET A 890 -6.55 -24.27 -70.12
N GLU A 891 -5.50 -23.78 -70.76
CA GLU A 891 -5.01 -24.32 -72.03
C GLU A 891 -4.39 -25.72 -71.87
N ALA A 892 -4.65 -26.61 -72.83
CA ALA A 892 -4.32 -28.03 -72.73
C ALA A 892 -2.82 -28.34 -72.54
N GLY A 893 -1.92 -27.43 -72.94
CA GLY A 893 -0.48 -27.58 -72.80
C GLY A 893 0.04 -27.46 -71.37
N VAL A 894 -0.71 -26.80 -70.47
CA VAL A 894 -0.30 -26.53 -69.07
C VAL A 894 -1.09 -27.37 -68.06
N ALA A 895 -2.22 -27.94 -68.50
CA ALA A 895 -3.14 -28.69 -67.64
C ALA A 895 -2.48 -29.86 -66.88
N LYS A 896 -1.55 -30.60 -67.51
CA LYS A 896 -0.87 -31.73 -66.87
C LYS A 896 0.08 -31.31 -65.73
N ASN A 897 0.78 -30.19 -65.89
CA ASN A 897 1.66 -29.68 -64.83
C ASN A 897 0.85 -29.09 -63.69
N PHE A 898 -0.25 -28.39 -64.02
CA PHE A 898 -1.15 -27.85 -63.02
C PHE A 898 -1.85 -28.96 -62.20
N GLU A 899 -2.27 -30.05 -62.84
CA GLU A 899 -2.81 -31.22 -62.14
C GLU A 899 -1.76 -31.84 -61.19
N ALA A 900 -0.50 -31.98 -61.63
CA ALA A 900 0.57 -32.53 -60.82
C ALA A 900 0.91 -31.64 -59.60
N GLU A 901 0.96 -30.31 -59.78
CA GLU A 901 1.14 -29.36 -58.68
C GLU A 901 -0.01 -29.41 -57.68
N LEU A 902 -1.26 -29.49 -58.16
CA LEU A 902 -2.42 -29.61 -57.27
C LEU A 902 -2.40 -30.91 -56.47
N ARG A 903 -2.03 -32.04 -57.09
CA ARG A 903 -1.86 -33.32 -56.37
C ARG A 903 -0.79 -33.22 -55.29
N GLN A 904 0.36 -32.62 -55.59
CA GLN A 904 1.44 -32.42 -54.63
C GLN A 904 1.01 -31.52 -53.46
N ILE A 905 0.29 -30.42 -53.73
CA ILE A 905 -0.22 -29.53 -52.69
C ILE A 905 -1.27 -30.25 -51.81
N LEU A 906 -2.12 -31.09 -52.39
CA LEU A 906 -3.07 -31.90 -51.63
C LEU A 906 -2.38 -32.95 -50.75
N ASP A 907 -1.28 -33.55 -51.22
CA ASP A 907 -0.43 -34.45 -50.45
C ASP A 907 0.26 -33.71 -49.29
N ASP A 908 0.84 -32.54 -49.54
CA ASP A 908 1.54 -31.73 -48.52
C ASP A 908 0.58 -31.24 -47.41
N LEU A 909 -0.70 -31.05 -47.75
CA LEU A 909 -1.76 -30.68 -46.81
C LEU A 909 -2.40 -31.91 -46.12
N GLY A 910 -2.00 -33.13 -46.48
CA GLY A 910 -2.50 -34.39 -45.90
C GLY A 910 -3.96 -34.71 -46.27
N LEU A 911 -4.42 -34.28 -47.44
CA LEU A 911 -5.80 -34.43 -47.92
C LEU A 911 -6.01 -35.27 -49.20
N PRO A 912 -5.09 -36.13 -49.68
CA PRO A 912 -5.20 -36.73 -51.01
C PRO A 912 -6.39 -37.68 -51.19
N ASP A 913 -6.80 -38.38 -50.13
CA ASP A 913 -7.94 -39.32 -50.17
C ASP A 913 -9.29 -38.65 -49.92
N ARG A 914 -9.30 -37.36 -49.58
CA ARG A 914 -10.52 -36.61 -49.21
C ARG A 914 -11.03 -35.67 -50.29
N ILE A 915 -10.17 -35.30 -51.25
CA ILE A 915 -10.47 -34.31 -52.30
C ILE A 915 -10.04 -34.91 -53.63
N LYS A 916 -10.97 -35.05 -54.58
CA LYS A 916 -10.70 -35.60 -55.91
C LYS A 916 -10.51 -34.47 -56.92
N ILE A 917 -9.56 -34.65 -57.83
CA ILE A 917 -9.38 -33.81 -59.02
C ILE A 917 -10.02 -34.56 -60.19
N GLU A 918 -10.98 -33.94 -60.86
CA GLU A 918 -11.72 -34.49 -62.01
C GLU A 918 -11.39 -33.78 -63.31
#